data_AF-A0AAW2LR95-F1
#
_entry.id   AF-A0AAW2LR95-F1
#
_cell.length_a   1.000
_cell.length_b   1.000
_cell.length_c   1.000
_cell.angle_alpha   90.00
_cell.angle_beta   90.00
_cell.angle_gamma   90.00
#
_symmetry.space_group_name_H-M   'P 1'
#
loop_
_entity.id
_entity.type
_entity.pdbx_description
1 polymer ?
#
loop_
_entity_poly.entity_id
_entity_poly.type
_entity_poly.pdbx_seq_one_letter_code
_entity_poly.pdbx_strand_id
1 'polypeptide(L)'
;MSGKNGEEDVPPLFVTEAAKGRAAHRLLCFTVMVGIELIWVYRLGHVPGADRPGRYAWVGVFVSEVLFGLYWVLTQAGRWRVVYRYPFRDRLSSTRYKDKLPGVDVFVCTADPTLEPPTLVINTVLSVMSYNYPPEKLSVYLSDDGCSELTFYALLEASEFSKYWIPFCKKYNVEPRAPEIYFGQSSPSHESDFRQEWSRIKAMYEDMKRRIESAGAKGCVPQEIKDQHKGFLEWDSKITKQDHQSIVQILIDGRDVEAKDIEGCRLPTLVYLAREKRPQHFHNFKGGAMNALIRVSSEISNGPIILNVDCDMYSNNSESIRDALCFLLDEEKGHDVAFVQFPQNFHNLTKNELYGGSMRVVDQVEFPGLDGCGGPMYIGTGCFHRRDTLCGRKFTKGSLFDWKQSTVPRTGESAAELEERLKELASCTFEKNTQWGKEMGLKYGCPVEDVITGLSIHCRGWKSMYFNPERKGFLGLAAITLDQTLVQHKRWSEGDLQIFLSKHSPVWNGLGRINLGLIMGYCVYCLWSPNCFATLYYSIIPSLYLLKGDPLFPQVSSFWFLPFVYVIIGEHACSLAEYLWSEGTVLGWWNEQRIWLYKRTSSYLFAVVDTFLKLVGYSDSGFVISAKVFDKDVAQRYEQEKMEFGAVSPMFTVLSSLAMLNLFCLSLMVVKVIRAGGLESVHETMALQILLCGVLVLINLPLYNAAFFRKDKGRMPSSVTLKSILVALLLCSCYAFL
;
A
#
# COMPACT_ATOMS: atom_id res chain seq x y z
N MET A 1 30.99 45.07 22.97
CA MET A 1 30.00 45.44 21.92
C MET A 1 30.41 44.68 20.67
N SER A 2 29.77 43.64 20.16
CA SER A 2 28.42 43.09 20.27
C SER A 2 28.52 41.57 20.50
N GLY A 3 27.74 41.04 21.46
CA GLY A 3 27.85 39.67 21.95
C GLY A 3 27.29 38.65 20.95
N LYS A 4 28.13 37.69 20.55
CA LYS A 4 27.68 36.36 20.12
C LYS A 4 27.21 35.63 21.38
N ASN A 5 25.91 35.61 21.63
CA ASN A 5 25.34 34.64 22.56
C ASN A 5 25.69 33.24 22.04
N GLY A 6 26.31 32.42 22.88
CA GLY A 6 26.60 31.02 22.56
C GLY A 6 25.30 30.25 22.43
N GLU A 7 24.93 29.90 21.20
CA GLU A 7 24.05 28.74 20.96
C GLU A 7 24.92 27.50 21.16
N GLU A 8 24.66 26.74 22.23
CA GLU A 8 25.17 25.38 22.35
C GLU A 8 24.75 24.60 21.10
N ASP A 9 25.73 24.02 20.39
CA ASP A 9 25.48 23.25 19.17
C ASP A 9 24.61 22.03 19.53
N VAL A 10 23.33 22.08 19.16
CA VAL A 10 22.37 21.05 19.53
C VAL A 10 22.68 19.79 18.73
N PRO A 11 22.86 18.63 19.38
CA PRO A 11 23.09 17.39 18.66
C PRO A 11 21.86 16.99 17.83
N PRO A 12 22.05 16.49 16.58
CA PRO A 12 20.94 16.13 15.71
C PRO A 12 20.12 14.97 16.27
N LEU A 13 18.82 14.92 15.95
CA LEU A 13 17.91 13.86 16.38
C LEU A 13 17.92 12.64 15.46
N PHE A 14 18.54 12.75 14.28
CA PHE A 14 18.76 11.61 13.39
C PHE A 14 20.01 11.81 12.51
N VAL A 15 20.50 10.73 11.92
CA VAL A 15 21.54 10.76 10.88
C VAL A 15 20.99 10.21 9.56
N THR A 16 21.52 10.70 8.44
CA THR A 16 21.22 10.19 7.10
C THR A 16 22.48 9.59 6.52
N GLU A 17 22.42 8.32 6.17
CA GLU A 17 23.50 7.60 5.51
C GLU A 17 23.13 7.33 4.06
N ALA A 18 24.10 7.43 3.17
CA ALA A 18 23.90 7.04 1.79
C ALA A 18 24.16 5.55 1.60
N ALA A 19 23.39 4.89 0.74
CA ALA A 19 23.62 3.49 0.41
C ALA A 19 25.04 3.27 -0.17
N LYS A 20 25.63 2.13 0.18
CA LYS A 20 26.88 1.65 -0.40
C LYS A 20 26.63 1.16 -1.84
N GLY A 21 27.67 1.13 -2.68
CA GLY A 21 27.57 0.59 -4.04
C GLY A 21 26.92 1.50 -5.10
N ARG A 22 26.49 2.73 -4.75
CA ARG A 22 25.86 3.67 -5.70
C ARG A 22 26.66 3.93 -6.98
N ALA A 23 27.99 3.98 -6.89
CA ALA A 23 28.84 4.18 -8.07
C ALA A 23 28.77 3.00 -9.04
N ALA A 24 28.81 1.77 -8.51
CA ALA A 24 28.70 0.55 -9.31
C ALA A 24 27.30 0.43 -9.94
N HIS A 25 26.25 0.73 -9.17
CA HIS A 25 24.89 0.75 -9.71
C HIS A 25 24.75 1.77 -10.85
N ARG A 26 25.22 3.01 -10.66
CA ARG A 26 25.18 4.04 -11.72
C ARG A 26 25.96 3.65 -12.97
N LEU A 27 27.11 3.01 -12.82
CA LEU A 27 27.88 2.48 -13.95
C LEU A 27 27.07 1.43 -14.71
N LEU A 28 26.42 0.51 -13.98
CA LEU A 28 25.57 -0.52 -14.58
C LEU A 28 24.33 0.07 -15.26
N CYS A 29 23.67 1.05 -14.65
CA CYS A 29 22.58 1.79 -15.29
C CYS A 29 23.06 2.44 -16.59
N PHE A 30 24.23 3.08 -16.58
CA PHE A 30 24.79 3.71 -17.77
C PHE A 30 25.05 2.69 -18.89
N THR A 31 25.66 1.54 -18.58
CA THR A 31 25.93 0.52 -19.59
C THR A 31 24.65 -0.15 -20.10
N VAL A 32 23.64 -0.37 -19.24
CA VAL A 32 22.32 -0.85 -19.67
C VAL A 32 21.63 0.17 -20.56
N MET A 33 21.69 1.46 -20.24
CA MET A 33 21.15 2.54 -21.07
C MET A 33 21.77 2.53 -22.47
N VAL A 34 23.10 2.38 -22.57
CA VAL A 34 23.79 2.21 -23.85
C VAL A 34 23.30 0.96 -24.58
N GLY A 35 23.07 -0.15 -23.87
CA GLY A 35 22.47 -1.37 -24.45
C GLY A 35 21.07 -1.12 -25.04
N ILE A 36 20.21 -0.40 -24.32
CA ILE A 36 18.86 -0.02 -24.77
C ILE A 36 18.93 0.88 -26.02
N GLU A 37 19.82 1.89 -26.01
CA GLU A 37 20.03 2.77 -27.15
C GLU A 37 20.51 2.01 -28.40
N LEU A 38 21.43 1.05 -28.23
CA LEU A 38 21.89 0.19 -29.33
C LEU A 38 20.76 -0.69 -29.88
N ILE A 39 19.86 -1.20 -29.02
CA ILE A 39 18.65 -1.91 -29.46
C ILE A 39 17.77 -0.99 -30.31
N TRP A 40 17.58 0.27 -29.90
CA TRP A 40 16.79 1.22 -30.68
C TRP A 40 17.44 1.56 -32.03
N VAL A 41 18.77 1.74 -32.06
CA VAL A 41 19.52 1.92 -33.31
C VAL A 41 19.36 0.72 -34.23
N TYR A 42 19.44 -0.50 -33.69
CA TYR A 42 19.17 -1.72 -34.45
C TYR A 42 17.77 -1.70 -35.07
N ARG A 43 16.75 -1.39 -34.28
CA ARG A 43 15.35 -1.35 -34.72
C ARG A 43 15.11 -0.36 -35.84
N LEU A 44 15.72 0.82 -35.76
CA LEU A 44 15.63 1.87 -36.78
C LEU A 44 16.42 1.53 -38.04
N GLY A 45 17.60 0.93 -37.89
CA GLY A 45 18.47 0.57 -39.02
C GLY A 45 17.99 -0.64 -39.83
N HIS A 46 17.12 -1.48 -39.27
CA HIS A 46 16.69 -2.75 -39.87
C HIS A 46 15.17 -2.83 -40.10
N VAL A 47 14.49 -1.69 -40.23
CA VAL A 47 13.04 -1.67 -40.52
C VAL A 47 12.75 -2.41 -41.83
N PRO A 48 11.83 -3.40 -41.85
CA PRO A 48 11.45 -4.08 -43.08
C PRO A 48 10.89 -3.11 -44.14
N GLY A 49 11.17 -3.37 -45.42
CA GLY A 49 10.63 -2.59 -46.54
C GLY A 49 9.10 -2.49 -46.51
N ALA A 50 8.55 -1.44 -47.13
CA ALA A 50 7.12 -1.09 -47.02
C ALA A 50 6.19 -2.25 -47.43
N ASP A 51 6.60 -3.05 -48.40
CA ASP A 51 5.82 -4.15 -48.97
C ASP A 51 6.10 -5.51 -48.29
N ARG A 52 6.97 -5.57 -47.28
CA ARG A 52 7.28 -6.84 -46.59
C ARG A 52 6.24 -7.17 -45.52
N PRO A 53 5.68 -8.39 -45.53
CA PRO A 53 4.93 -8.92 -44.39
C PRO A 53 5.77 -8.81 -43.11
N GLY A 54 5.15 -8.37 -42.01
CA GLY A 54 5.83 -8.24 -40.71
C GLY A 54 6.38 -6.86 -40.37
N ARG A 55 6.36 -5.88 -41.28
CA ARG A 55 6.76 -4.49 -40.98
C ARG A 55 6.00 -3.89 -39.79
N TYR A 56 4.69 -4.07 -39.73
CA TYR A 56 3.89 -3.55 -38.60
C TYR A 56 4.20 -4.24 -37.27
N ALA A 57 4.50 -5.54 -37.30
CA ALA A 57 4.96 -6.27 -36.11
C ALA A 57 6.30 -5.72 -35.62
N TRP A 58 7.24 -5.50 -36.54
CA TRP A 58 8.53 -4.88 -36.22
C TRP A 58 8.36 -3.50 -35.58
N VAL A 59 7.53 -2.64 -36.17
CA VAL A 59 7.26 -1.29 -35.64
C VAL A 59 6.62 -1.37 -34.26
N GLY A 60 5.64 -2.25 -34.04
CA GLY A 60 5.01 -2.37 -32.72
C GLY A 60 5.93 -2.94 -31.65
N VAL A 61 6.83 -3.88 -32.00
CA VAL A 61 7.88 -4.35 -31.09
C VAL A 61 8.82 -3.19 -30.74
N PHE A 62 9.25 -2.41 -31.73
CA PHE A 62 10.08 -1.23 -31.49
C PHE A 62 9.39 -0.20 -30.58
N VAL A 63 8.12 0.12 -30.82
CA VAL A 63 7.34 1.02 -29.95
C VAL A 63 7.27 0.47 -28.53
N SER A 64 7.08 -0.85 -28.36
CA SER A 64 7.05 -1.49 -27.05
C SER A 64 8.39 -1.36 -26.32
N GLU A 65 9.51 -1.57 -27.03
CA GLU A 65 10.87 -1.41 -26.49
C GLU A 65 11.19 0.05 -26.13
N VAL A 66 10.68 1.02 -26.90
CA VAL A 66 10.80 2.44 -26.56
C VAL A 66 10.02 2.75 -25.29
N LEU A 67 8.76 2.29 -25.18
CA LEU A 67 7.95 2.48 -23.98
C LEU A 67 8.60 1.84 -22.75
N PHE A 68 9.16 0.63 -22.88
CA PHE A 68 9.89 -0.01 -21.80
C PHE A 68 11.16 0.75 -21.41
N GLY A 69 11.95 1.21 -22.37
CA GLY A 69 13.17 1.97 -22.07
C GLY A 69 12.85 3.32 -21.42
N LEU A 70 11.82 4.05 -21.89
CA LEU A 70 11.36 5.28 -21.24
C LEU A 70 10.88 5.02 -19.81
N TYR A 71 10.11 3.95 -19.60
CA TYR A 71 9.66 3.58 -18.26
C TYR A 71 10.83 3.16 -17.35
N TRP A 72 11.81 2.42 -17.90
CA TRP A 72 13.04 2.06 -17.19
C TRP A 72 13.85 3.29 -16.77
N VAL A 73 13.89 4.36 -17.58
CA VAL A 73 14.52 5.63 -17.16
C VAL A 73 13.82 6.21 -15.94
N LEU A 74 12.49 6.16 -15.88
CA LEU A 74 11.72 6.65 -14.72
C LEU A 74 12.05 5.87 -13.45
N THR A 75 12.20 4.54 -13.53
CA THR A 75 12.50 3.68 -12.37
C THR A 75 13.87 3.96 -11.75
N GLN A 76 14.79 4.59 -12.50
CA GLN A 76 16.10 4.98 -11.98
C GLN A 76 16.00 6.03 -10.88
N ALA A 77 14.92 6.82 -10.83
CA ALA A 77 14.71 7.80 -9.77
C ALA A 77 14.68 7.16 -8.36
N GLY A 78 14.11 5.96 -8.25
CA GLY A 78 14.08 5.18 -7.01
C GLY A 78 15.43 4.51 -6.64
N ARG A 79 16.46 4.63 -7.47
CA ARG A 79 17.76 3.98 -7.25
C ARG A 79 18.95 4.94 -7.32
N TRP A 80 18.73 6.16 -7.84
CA TRP A 80 19.79 7.12 -8.09
C TRP A 80 20.44 7.69 -6.82
N ARG A 81 19.62 7.91 -5.77
CA ARG A 81 20.04 8.54 -4.50
C ARG A 81 19.43 7.82 -3.29
N VAL A 82 19.67 6.52 -3.19
CA VAL A 82 19.26 5.72 -2.02
C VAL A 82 19.91 6.25 -0.73
N VAL A 83 19.07 6.60 0.25
CA VAL A 83 19.47 7.05 1.59
C VAL A 83 18.71 6.27 2.66
N TYR A 84 19.37 6.05 3.80
CA TYR A 84 18.79 5.43 4.99
C TYR A 84 18.88 6.42 6.17
N ARG A 85 17.86 6.41 7.03
CA ARG A 85 17.76 7.33 8.16
C ARG A 85 17.71 6.57 9.47
N TYR A 86 18.46 7.06 10.46
CA TYR A 86 18.58 6.44 11.77
C TYR A 86 18.28 7.46 12.87
N PRO A 87 17.17 7.30 13.63
CA PRO A 87 16.78 8.23 14.69
C PRO A 87 17.52 7.94 16.00
N PHE A 88 17.72 8.98 16.82
CA PHE A 88 18.35 8.91 18.13
C PHE A 88 17.33 9.18 19.25
N ARG A 89 16.53 8.17 19.59
CA ARG A 89 15.44 8.25 20.59
C ARG A 89 15.91 8.74 21.96
N ASP A 90 17.12 8.36 22.36
CA ASP A 90 17.68 8.77 23.65
C ASP A 90 17.89 10.28 23.72
N ARG A 91 18.25 10.94 22.61
CA ARG A 91 18.43 12.40 22.54
C ARG A 91 17.09 13.14 22.62
N LEU A 92 16.06 12.57 21.99
CA LEU A 92 14.69 13.07 22.10
C LEU A 92 14.21 13.06 23.56
N SER A 93 14.48 11.95 24.27
CA SER A 93 13.94 11.67 25.61
C SER A 93 14.77 12.27 26.76
N SER A 94 16.11 12.15 26.71
CA SER A 94 17.00 12.51 27.83
C SER A 94 17.37 13.99 27.88
N THR A 95 17.49 14.66 26.73
CA THR A 95 18.19 15.95 26.63
C THR A 95 17.25 17.12 26.37
N ARG A 96 16.20 16.94 25.55
CA ARG A 96 15.52 18.08 24.93
C ARG A 96 14.03 18.21 25.21
N TYR A 97 13.25 17.16 24.96
CA TYR A 97 11.79 17.29 24.97
C TYR A 97 11.10 16.68 26.18
N LYS A 98 11.71 15.82 27.02
CA LYS A 98 11.14 15.27 28.30
C LYS A 98 9.60 15.33 28.37
N ASP A 99 9.04 16.24 29.17
CA ASP A 99 7.58 16.45 29.35
C ASP A 99 6.95 17.43 28.34
N LYS A 100 7.70 17.90 27.35
CA LYS A 100 7.34 18.83 26.26
C LYS A 100 7.13 18.13 24.91
N LEU A 101 7.01 16.80 24.88
CA LEU A 101 6.58 16.07 23.67
C LEU A 101 5.20 16.57 23.18
N PRO A 102 4.93 16.61 21.86
CA PRO A 102 3.64 17.10 21.32
C PRO A 102 2.48 16.11 21.54
N GLY A 103 1.25 16.58 21.43
CA GLY A 103 0.08 15.69 21.30
C GLY A 103 0.12 14.91 19.98
N VAL A 104 -0.32 13.66 20.00
CA VAL A 104 -0.42 12.78 18.83
C VAL A 104 -1.84 12.21 18.76
N ASP A 105 -2.50 12.46 17.63
CA ASP A 105 -3.78 11.87 17.31
C ASP A 105 -3.58 10.67 16.38
N VAL A 106 -4.17 9.53 16.74
CA VAL A 106 -4.11 8.30 15.93
C VAL A 106 -5.48 8.04 15.34
N PHE A 107 -5.55 7.99 14.02
CA PHE A 107 -6.77 7.73 13.26
C PHE A 107 -6.77 6.29 12.74
N VAL A 108 -7.79 5.53 13.15
CA VAL A 108 -8.07 4.19 12.66
C VAL A 108 -9.37 4.26 11.87
N CYS A 109 -9.37 3.79 10.61
CA CYS A 109 -10.57 3.78 9.78
C CYS A 109 -11.02 2.35 9.48
N THR A 110 -12.31 2.07 9.66
CA THR A 110 -12.99 0.84 9.23
C THR A 110 -14.22 1.21 8.40
N ALA A 111 -14.58 0.37 7.44
CA ALA A 111 -15.64 0.64 6.46
C ALA A 111 -16.73 -0.42 6.41
N ASP A 112 -16.46 -1.65 6.85
CA ASP A 112 -17.47 -2.71 6.83
C ASP A 112 -17.22 -3.80 7.89
N PRO A 113 -18.13 -4.01 8.87
CA PRO A 113 -17.92 -4.97 9.95
C PRO A 113 -17.92 -6.44 9.50
N THR A 114 -18.37 -6.73 8.28
CA THR A 114 -18.33 -8.10 7.73
C THR A 114 -16.99 -8.38 7.06
N LEU A 115 -16.50 -7.40 6.29
CA LEU A 115 -15.21 -7.52 5.59
C LEU A 115 -14.02 -7.25 6.51
N GLU A 116 -14.22 -6.43 7.53
CA GLU A 116 -13.25 -5.98 8.53
C GLU A 116 -13.85 -6.25 9.93
N PRO A 117 -13.74 -7.48 10.46
CA PRO A 117 -14.42 -7.88 11.69
C PRO A 117 -14.09 -6.97 12.89
N PRO A 118 -15.05 -6.68 13.78
CA PRO A 118 -14.79 -5.84 14.96
C PRO A 118 -13.62 -6.32 15.84
N THR A 119 -13.39 -7.64 15.91
CA THR A 119 -12.24 -8.22 16.62
C THR A 119 -10.90 -7.88 15.99
N LEU A 120 -10.82 -7.75 14.67
CA LEU A 120 -9.62 -7.28 13.98
C LEU A 120 -9.40 -5.78 14.27
N VAL A 121 -10.47 -4.99 14.18
CA VAL A 121 -10.43 -3.53 14.43
C VAL A 121 -9.92 -3.23 15.84
N ILE A 122 -10.48 -3.88 16.87
CA ILE A 122 -10.11 -3.59 18.27
C ILE A 122 -8.69 -4.03 18.63
N ASN A 123 -8.15 -5.05 17.97
CA ASN A 123 -6.74 -5.43 18.14
C ASN A 123 -5.79 -4.31 17.66
N THR A 124 -6.13 -3.66 16.54
CA THR A 124 -5.41 -2.49 16.05
C THR A 124 -5.56 -1.31 17.01
N VAL A 125 -6.78 -1.03 17.51
CA VAL A 125 -7.02 0.04 18.50
C VAL A 125 -6.21 -0.18 19.78
N LEU A 126 -6.29 -1.37 20.39
CA LEU A 126 -5.54 -1.71 21.61
C LEU A 126 -4.02 -1.63 21.41
N SER A 127 -3.54 -1.96 20.21
CA SER A 127 -2.14 -1.85 19.83
C SER A 127 -1.69 -0.39 19.77
N VAL A 128 -2.44 0.49 19.12
CA VAL A 128 -2.08 1.92 19.02
C VAL A 128 -2.37 2.73 20.28
N MET A 129 -3.22 2.26 21.19
CA MET A 129 -3.35 2.85 22.53
C MET A 129 -2.15 2.54 23.43
N SER A 130 -1.39 1.49 23.12
CA SER A 130 -0.32 0.94 23.96
C SER A 130 1.08 1.35 23.52
N TYR A 131 1.24 2.52 22.88
CA TYR A 131 2.56 3.07 22.56
C TYR A 131 3.35 3.42 23.82
N ASN A 132 4.68 3.39 23.73
CA ASN A 132 5.57 3.93 24.75
C ASN A 132 5.60 5.46 24.65
N TYR A 133 4.45 6.09 24.94
CA TYR A 133 4.21 7.52 24.85
C TYR A 133 3.36 7.98 26.04
N PRO A 134 3.47 9.26 26.50
CA PRO A 134 2.63 9.77 27.58
C PRO A 134 1.14 9.64 27.23
N PRO A 135 0.33 8.92 28.02
CA PRO A 135 -1.09 8.68 27.72
C PRO A 135 -1.90 9.95 27.55
N GLU A 136 -1.62 10.97 28.36
CA GLU A 136 -2.28 12.28 28.32
C GLU A 136 -1.98 13.08 27.05
N LYS A 137 -1.05 12.61 26.21
CA LYS A 137 -0.70 13.19 24.91
C LYS A 137 -1.07 12.31 23.74
N LEU A 138 -1.70 11.19 23.99
CA LEU A 138 -2.13 10.23 22.98
C LEU A 138 -3.65 10.24 22.92
N SER A 139 -4.21 10.37 21.73
CA SER A 139 -5.65 10.29 21.52
C SER A 139 -5.93 9.40 20.31
N VAL A 140 -6.78 8.40 20.48
CA VAL A 140 -7.10 7.40 19.46
C VAL A 140 -8.54 7.58 19.02
N TYR A 141 -8.74 7.64 17.71
CA TYR A 141 -10.04 7.86 17.08
C TYR A 141 -10.33 6.72 16.11
N LEU A 142 -11.44 6.01 16.35
CA LEU A 142 -11.98 5.02 15.42
C LEU A 142 -13.07 5.66 14.57
N SER A 143 -12.83 5.83 13.28
CA SER A 143 -13.87 6.18 12.31
C SER A 143 -14.47 4.92 11.72
N ASP A 144 -15.78 4.76 11.89
CA ASP A 144 -16.57 3.64 11.39
C ASP A 144 -17.52 4.10 10.28
N ASP A 145 -17.09 3.91 9.03
CA ASP A 145 -17.88 4.17 7.83
C ASP A 145 -18.99 3.12 7.61
N GLY A 146 -19.01 2.04 8.40
CA GLY A 146 -20.08 1.05 8.44
C GLY A 146 -21.25 1.40 9.35
N CYS A 147 -21.10 2.39 10.24
CA CYS A 147 -22.08 2.77 11.28
C CYS A 147 -22.59 1.55 12.08
N SER A 148 -21.66 0.66 12.45
CA SER A 148 -21.97 -0.65 13.01
C SER A 148 -22.08 -0.60 14.53
N GLU A 149 -23.27 -0.90 15.04
CA GLU A 149 -23.51 -1.10 16.49
C GLU A 149 -22.54 -2.14 17.08
N LEU A 150 -22.22 -3.20 16.33
CA LEU A 150 -21.27 -4.24 16.74
C LEU A 150 -19.82 -3.71 16.85
N THR A 151 -19.43 -2.79 15.97
CA THR A 151 -18.10 -2.16 16.01
C THR A 151 -18.00 -1.22 17.22
N PHE A 152 -19.06 -0.45 17.49
CA PHE A 152 -19.14 0.35 18.70
C PHE A 152 -19.09 -0.49 19.98
N TYR A 153 -19.85 -1.59 20.03
CA TYR A 153 -19.81 -2.54 21.15
C TYR A 153 -18.41 -3.15 21.35
N ALA A 154 -17.74 -3.56 20.28
CA ALA A 154 -16.37 -4.07 20.37
C ALA A 154 -15.42 -3.00 20.93
N LEU A 155 -15.56 -1.74 20.51
CA LEU A 155 -14.75 -0.64 21.05
C LEU A 155 -15.01 -0.40 22.54
N LEU A 156 -16.27 -0.52 22.99
CA LEU A 156 -16.63 -0.43 24.41
C LEU A 156 -15.95 -1.53 25.23
N GLU A 157 -16.05 -2.78 24.78
CA GLU A 157 -15.35 -3.93 25.39
C GLU A 157 -13.83 -3.73 25.42
N ALA A 158 -13.25 -3.21 24.33
CA ALA A 158 -11.83 -2.90 24.26
C ALA A 158 -11.43 -1.76 25.21
N SER A 159 -12.28 -0.76 25.41
CA SER A 159 -12.02 0.34 26.35
C SER A 159 -11.88 -0.17 27.79
N GLU A 160 -12.71 -1.14 28.20
CA GLU A 160 -12.62 -1.77 29.52
C GLU A 160 -11.39 -2.66 29.64
N PHE A 161 -11.07 -3.45 28.61
CA PHE A 161 -9.86 -4.27 28.60
C PHE A 161 -8.57 -3.44 28.59
N SER A 162 -8.59 -2.24 27.98
CA SER A 162 -7.42 -1.35 27.90
C SER A 162 -6.86 -0.96 29.27
N LYS A 163 -7.73 -0.87 30.30
CA LYS A 163 -7.37 -0.60 31.71
C LYS A 163 -6.39 -1.62 32.29
N TYR A 164 -6.33 -2.82 31.70
CA TYR A 164 -5.45 -3.91 32.11
C TYR A 164 -4.32 -4.13 31.10
N TRP A 165 -4.63 -4.00 29.81
CA TRP A 165 -3.68 -4.25 28.73
C TRP A 165 -2.53 -3.23 28.69
N ILE A 166 -2.84 -1.93 28.83
CA ILE A 166 -1.87 -0.85 28.75
C ILE A 166 -0.81 -0.94 29.88
N PRO A 167 -1.18 -1.06 31.17
CA PRO A 167 -0.17 -1.21 32.23
C PRO A 167 0.64 -2.50 32.08
N PHE A 168 0.01 -3.63 31.74
CA PHE A 168 0.72 -4.88 31.45
C PHE A 168 1.76 -4.71 30.33
N CYS A 169 1.36 -4.03 29.24
CA CYS A 169 2.23 -3.71 28.13
C CYS A 169 3.46 -2.90 28.57
N LYS A 170 3.26 -1.85 29.36
CA LYS A 170 4.35 -0.98 29.83
C LYS A 170 5.27 -1.70 30.81
N LYS A 171 4.70 -2.41 31.78
CA LYS A 171 5.42 -3.13 32.84
C LYS A 171 6.36 -4.20 32.28
N TYR A 172 5.94 -4.92 31.25
CA TYR A 172 6.71 -6.04 30.68
C TYR A 172 7.30 -5.77 29.30
N ASN A 173 7.23 -4.53 28.81
CA ASN A 173 7.72 -4.13 27.49
C ASN A 173 7.25 -5.08 26.35
N VAL A 174 5.96 -5.42 26.39
CA VAL A 174 5.31 -6.38 25.48
C VAL A 174 5.49 -5.97 24.02
N GLU A 175 5.87 -6.88 23.13
CA GLU A 175 5.83 -6.63 21.69
C GLU A 175 5.46 -7.92 20.92
N PRO A 176 4.60 -7.86 19.88
CA PRO A 176 3.85 -6.69 19.41
C PRO A 176 2.74 -6.27 20.39
N ARG A 177 2.23 -5.05 20.22
CA ARG A 177 1.17 -4.48 21.09
C ARG A 177 -0.25 -4.96 20.76
N ALA A 178 -0.43 -5.72 19.69
CA ALA A 178 -1.72 -6.31 19.31
C ALA A 178 -1.97 -7.61 20.12
N PRO A 179 -3.00 -7.66 20.99
CA PRO A 179 -3.24 -8.82 21.86
C PRO A 179 -3.37 -10.16 21.14
N GLU A 180 -4.15 -10.24 20.05
CA GLU A 180 -4.33 -11.48 19.27
C GLU A 180 -2.99 -12.05 18.81
N ILE A 181 -2.14 -11.17 18.29
CA ILE A 181 -0.85 -11.57 17.74
C ILE A 181 0.12 -11.95 18.86
N TYR A 182 0.13 -11.17 19.95
CA TYR A 182 0.98 -11.45 21.11
C TYR A 182 0.61 -12.77 21.79
N PHE A 183 -0.67 -13.00 22.07
CA PHE A 183 -1.14 -14.21 22.75
C PHE A 183 -1.19 -15.45 21.87
N GLY A 184 -1.15 -15.27 20.54
CA GLY A 184 -0.98 -16.34 19.55
C GLY A 184 0.46 -16.86 19.44
N GLN A 185 1.44 -16.14 19.98
CA GLN A 185 2.83 -16.61 20.06
C GLN A 185 3.04 -17.62 21.20
N SER A 186 4.18 -18.31 21.19
CA SER A 186 4.55 -19.26 22.24
C SER A 186 4.62 -18.58 23.61
N SER A 187 4.17 -19.28 24.66
CA SER A 187 4.19 -18.76 26.03
C SER A 187 5.60 -18.38 26.47
N PRO A 188 5.81 -17.23 27.11
CA PRO A 188 7.16 -16.80 27.48
C PRO A 188 7.77 -17.66 28.59
N SER A 189 9.06 -17.95 28.48
CA SER A 189 9.86 -18.60 29.53
C SER A 189 10.30 -17.57 30.58
N HIS A 190 9.36 -17.07 31.37
CA HIS A 190 9.62 -16.04 32.41
C HIS A 190 9.31 -16.53 33.84
N GLU A 191 9.63 -15.69 34.82
CA GLU A 191 9.40 -15.87 36.27
C GLU A 191 7.93 -16.19 36.61
N SER A 192 7.67 -16.71 37.81
CA SER A 192 6.33 -17.16 38.24
C SER A 192 5.26 -16.07 38.15
N ASP A 193 5.60 -14.85 38.58
CA ASP A 193 4.64 -13.76 38.75
C ASP A 193 4.17 -13.23 37.39
N PHE A 194 5.10 -13.09 36.44
CA PHE A 194 4.78 -12.79 35.05
C PHE A 194 3.83 -13.84 34.46
N ARG A 195 4.07 -15.14 34.70
CA ARG A 195 3.22 -16.21 34.14
C ARG A 195 1.80 -16.15 34.67
N GLN A 196 1.62 -15.82 35.95
CA GLN A 196 0.30 -15.65 36.54
C GLN A 196 -0.44 -14.44 35.94
N GLU A 197 0.24 -13.30 35.85
CA GLU A 197 -0.34 -12.08 35.27
C GLU A 197 -0.65 -12.25 33.78
N TRP A 198 0.29 -12.80 33.00
CA TRP A 198 0.11 -13.13 31.59
C TRP A 198 -1.11 -14.03 31.38
N SER A 199 -1.27 -15.09 32.19
CA SER A 199 -2.40 -16.02 32.08
C SER A 199 -3.73 -15.34 32.39
N ARG A 200 -3.74 -14.44 33.40
CA ARG A 200 -4.91 -13.65 33.75
C ARG A 200 -5.29 -12.69 32.61
N ILE A 201 -4.34 -11.92 32.08
CA ILE A 201 -4.60 -10.96 31.01
C ILE A 201 -5.03 -11.68 29.73
N LYS A 202 -4.41 -12.82 29.39
CA LYS A 202 -4.83 -13.67 28.27
C LYS A 202 -6.27 -14.16 28.46
N ALA A 203 -6.63 -14.64 29.64
CA ALA A 203 -8.00 -15.07 29.92
C ALA A 203 -9.02 -13.94 29.76
N MET A 204 -8.69 -12.72 30.20
CA MET A 204 -9.52 -11.53 30.01
C MET A 204 -9.67 -11.16 28.54
N TYR A 205 -8.58 -11.23 27.76
CA TYR A 205 -8.61 -11.00 26.31
C TYR A 205 -9.53 -12.01 25.60
N GLU A 206 -9.37 -13.31 25.88
CA GLU A 206 -10.18 -14.37 25.27
C GLU A 206 -11.67 -14.26 25.67
N ASP A 207 -11.96 -13.76 26.88
CA ASP A 207 -13.32 -13.52 27.33
C ASP A 207 -13.98 -12.34 26.61
N MET A 208 -13.25 -11.23 26.48
CA MET A 208 -13.65 -10.08 25.66
C MET A 208 -13.89 -10.49 24.20
N LYS A 209 -12.94 -11.20 23.58
CA LYS A 209 -13.04 -11.69 22.21
C LYS A 209 -14.28 -12.57 22.01
N ARG A 210 -14.51 -13.55 22.91
CA ARG A 210 -15.69 -14.42 22.84
C ARG A 210 -17.01 -13.65 22.93
N ARG A 211 -17.10 -12.61 23.77
CA ARG A 211 -18.30 -11.76 23.84
C ARG A 211 -18.55 -11.03 22.52
N ILE A 212 -17.51 -10.41 21.96
CA ILE A 212 -17.60 -9.70 20.67
C ILE A 212 -18.01 -10.65 19.54
N GLU A 213 -17.37 -11.82 19.43
CA GLU A 213 -17.69 -12.83 18.42
C GLU A 213 -19.09 -13.41 18.60
N SER A 214 -19.55 -13.60 19.83
CA SER A 214 -20.91 -14.06 20.12
C SER A 214 -21.96 -13.04 19.69
N ALA A 215 -21.74 -11.75 19.97
CA ALA A 215 -22.61 -10.67 19.50
C ALA A 215 -22.60 -10.58 17.97
N GLY A 216 -21.43 -10.68 17.34
CA GLY A 216 -21.27 -10.72 15.90
C GLY A 216 -22.02 -11.88 15.23
N ALA A 217 -21.91 -13.08 15.80
CA ALA A 217 -22.60 -14.27 15.30
C ALA A 217 -24.13 -14.18 15.44
N LYS A 218 -24.63 -13.50 16.49
CA LYS A 218 -26.06 -13.22 16.68
C LYS A 218 -26.57 -12.04 15.83
N GLY A 219 -25.65 -11.18 15.37
CA GLY A 219 -25.97 -9.95 14.65
C GLY A 219 -26.55 -8.84 15.54
N CYS A 220 -26.46 -8.96 16.87
CA CYS A 220 -27.01 -7.97 17.81
C CYS A 220 -26.21 -7.91 19.12
N VAL A 221 -26.22 -6.73 19.75
CA VAL A 221 -25.66 -6.51 21.09
C VAL A 221 -26.69 -6.88 22.15
N PRO A 222 -26.31 -7.55 23.27
CA PRO A 222 -27.23 -7.86 24.37
C PRO A 222 -27.91 -6.61 24.94
N GLN A 223 -29.20 -6.70 25.26
CA GLN A 223 -29.98 -5.55 25.73
C GLN A 223 -29.44 -5.00 27.06
N GLU A 224 -28.96 -5.87 27.94
CA GLU A 224 -28.38 -5.49 29.23
C GLU A 224 -27.16 -4.58 29.06
N ILE A 225 -26.40 -4.75 27.97
CA ILE A 225 -25.25 -3.90 27.64
C ILE A 225 -25.72 -2.59 27.01
N LYS A 226 -26.75 -2.64 26.16
CA LYS A 226 -27.35 -1.42 25.58
C LYS A 226 -27.84 -0.46 26.65
N ASP A 227 -28.50 -1.00 27.67
CA ASP A 227 -29.04 -0.22 28.78
C ASP A 227 -27.95 0.39 29.68
N GLN A 228 -26.73 -0.15 29.65
CA GLN A 228 -25.59 0.34 30.44
C GLN A 228 -24.86 1.54 29.83
N HIS A 229 -25.03 1.80 28.52
CA HIS A 229 -24.29 2.87 27.85
C HIS A 229 -25.18 3.69 26.92
N LYS A 230 -25.35 4.99 27.24
CA LYS A 230 -26.21 5.93 26.50
C LYS A 230 -25.97 5.97 24.98
N GLY A 231 -24.73 5.70 24.55
CA GLY A 231 -24.35 5.73 23.14
C GLY A 231 -25.17 4.78 22.26
N PHE A 232 -25.67 3.66 22.80
CA PHE A 232 -26.52 2.73 22.03
C PHE A 232 -27.87 3.34 21.61
N LEU A 233 -28.30 4.44 22.22
CA LEU A 233 -29.51 5.18 21.82
C LEU A 233 -29.39 5.82 20.43
N GLU A 234 -28.17 5.92 19.90
CA GLU A 234 -27.89 6.45 18.57
C GLU A 234 -28.28 5.47 17.45
N TRP A 235 -28.53 4.19 17.76
CA TRP A 235 -28.97 3.18 16.79
C TRP A 235 -30.45 2.83 16.99
N ASP A 236 -31.29 3.28 16.07
CA ASP A 236 -32.71 2.89 15.98
C ASP A 236 -32.95 1.90 14.82
N SER A 237 -34.19 1.43 14.65
CA SER A 237 -34.55 0.46 13.60
C SER A 237 -34.57 1.03 12.17
N LYS A 238 -34.37 2.34 11.99
CA LYS A 238 -34.43 3.03 10.69
C LYS A 238 -33.05 3.35 10.15
N ILE A 239 -32.02 3.32 10.98
CA ILE A 239 -30.64 3.59 10.59
C ILE A 239 -30.09 2.51 9.64
N THR A 240 -29.40 2.98 8.61
CA THR A 240 -28.67 2.12 7.67
C THR A 240 -27.26 2.65 7.48
N LYS A 241 -26.34 1.84 6.94
CA LYS A 241 -24.97 2.26 6.60
C LYS A 241 -24.91 3.47 5.64
N GLN A 242 -25.97 3.71 4.86
CA GLN A 242 -26.03 4.77 3.86
C GLN A 242 -26.87 5.98 4.31
N ASP A 243 -27.67 5.84 5.36
CA ASP A 243 -28.56 6.88 5.87
C ASP A 243 -28.60 6.85 7.41
N HIS A 244 -27.82 7.73 8.01
CA HIS A 244 -27.73 7.88 9.46
C HIS A 244 -27.14 9.25 9.82
N GLN A 245 -27.49 9.76 11.01
CA GLN A 245 -26.87 10.96 11.56
C GLN A 245 -25.42 10.69 11.97
N SER A 246 -24.66 11.76 12.23
CA SER A 246 -23.34 11.63 12.83
C SER A 246 -23.45 11.13 14.27
N ILE A 247 -22.66 10.12 14.60
CA ILE A 247 -22.53 9.54 15.94
C ILE A 247 -21.12 9.82 16.43
N VAL A 248 -20.99 10.50 17.57
CA VAL A 248 -19.72 10.78 18.25
C VAL A 248 -19.85 10.29 19.68
N GLN A 249 -18.96 9.42 20.13
CA GLN A 249 -18.92 8.94 21.51
C GLN A 249 -17.48 8.98 22.04
N ILE A 250 -17.27 9.59 23.20
CA ILE A 250 -15.98 9.64 23.90
C ILE A 250 -16.02 8.56 24.99
N LEU A 251 -15.43 7.41 24.70
CA LEU A 251 -15.43 6.26 25.61
C LEU A 251 -14.43 6.43 26.76
N ILE A 252 -13.31 7.07 26.46
CA ILE A 252 -12.31 7.47 27.45
C ILE A 252 -12.02 8.94 27.20
N ASP A 253 -12.38 9.80 28.15
CA ASP A 253 -12.05 11.22 28.09
C ASP A 253 -10.72 11.46 28.81
N GLY A 254 -9.63 11.68 28.07
CA GLY A 254 -8.32 11.95 28.67
C GLY A 254 -8.24 13.26 29.46
N ARG A 255 -9.28 14.11 29.39
CA ARG A 255 -9.43 15.31 30.22
C ARG A 255 -9.97 14.98 31.61
N ASP A 256 -10.66 13.84 31.74
CA ASP A 256 -11.17 13.35 33.01
C ASP A 256 -10.03 12.78 33.86
N VAL A 257 -9.95 13.24 35.10
CA VAL A 257 -8.95 12.77 36.07
C VAL A 257 -9.23 11.37 36.59
N GLU A 258 -10.46 10.88 36.43
CA GLU A 258 -10.88 9.53 36.81
C GLU A 258 -10.70 8.50 35.70
N ALA A 259 -10.37 8.93 34.47
CA ALA A 259 -10.03 8.06 33.35
C ALA A 259 -8.64 7.42 33.54
N LYS A 260 -8.57 6.45 34.46
CA LYS A 260 -7.35 5.77 34.90
C LYS A 260 -7.39 4.27 34.66
N ASP A 261 -6.20 3.70 34.48
CA ASP A 261 -5.98 2.26 34.48
C ASP A 261 -5.97 1.68 35.90
N ILE A 262 -5.79 0.37 36.02
CA ILE A 262 -5.79 -0.32 37.32
C ILE A 262 -4.59 0.05 38.22
N GLU A 263 -3.56 0.70 37.68
CA GLU A 263 -2.40 1.20 38.43
C GLU A 263 -2.55 2.69 38.79
N GLY A 264 -3.70 3.30 38.45
CA GLY A 264 -3.99 4.72 38.71
C GLY A 264 -3.35 5.68 37.71
N CYS A 265 -2.74 5.19 36.63
CA CYS A 265 -2.18 6.02 35.56
C CYS A 265 -3.27 6.43 34.58
N ARG A 266 -3.15 7.62 33.97
CA ARG A 266 -4.13 8.11 32.99
C ARG A 266 -4.17 7.22 31.75
N LEU A 267 -5.35 7.07 31.17
CA LEU A 267 -5.57 6.41 29.88
C LEU A 267 -5.55 7.40 28.71
N PRO A 268 -5.14 6.96 27.51
CA PRO A 268 -5.31 7.76 26.28
C PRO A 268 -6.78 8.02 25.99
N THR A 269 -7.10 9.20 25.42
CA THR A 269 -8.45 9.50 24.94
C THR A 269 -8.85 8.49 23.87
N LEU A 270 -10.09 7.99 23.93
CA LEU A 270 -10.66 7.04 22.96
C LEU A 270 -12.01 7.52 22.45
N VAL A 271 -12.11 7.72 21.13
CA VAL A 271 -13.29 8.30 20.48
C VAL A 271 -13.80 7.39 19.36
N TYR A 272 -15.10 7.13 19.37
CA TYR A 272 -15.83 6.54 18.25
C TYR A 272 -16.46 7.66 17.40
N LEU A 273 -16.32 7.55 16.08
CA LEU A 273 -16.96 8.43 15.11
C LEU A 273 -17.61 7.61 13.99
N ALA A 274 -18.91 7.76 13.81
CA ALA A 274 -19.57 7.48 12.53
C ALA A 274 -20.06 8.80 11.96
N ARG A 275 -19.45 9.28 10.88
CA ARG A 275 -19.84 10.55 10.23
C ARG A 275 -21.22 10.45 9.60
N GLU A 276 -21.94 11.56 9.48
CA GLU A 276 -23.26 11.56 8.85
C GLU A 276 -23.18 11.06 7.40
N LYS A 277 -24.12 10.19 7.02
CA LYS A 277 -24.31 9.76 5.64
C LYS A 277 -25.76 9.92 5.26
N ARG A 278 -25.99 10.44 4.06
CA ARG A 278 -27.31 10.63 3.46
C ARG A 278 -27.26 10.16 2.01
N PRO A 279 -28.31 9.50 1.47
CA PRO A 279 -28.31 9.01 0.09
C PRO A 279 -28.02 10.07 -0.97
N GLN A 280 -28.32 11.35 -0.69
CA GLN A 280 -28.13 12.47 -1.61
C GLN A 280 -26.70 13.01 -1.64
N HIS A 281 -25.82 12.54 -0.74
CA HIS A 281 -24.48 13.08 -0.55
C HIS A 281 -23.40 12.00 -0.76
N PHE A 282 -22.55 12.20 -1.77
CA PHE A 282 -21.39 11.33 -1.95
C PHE A 282 -20.36 11.54 -0.83
N HIS A 283 -19.93 10.44 -0.20
CA HIS A 283 -19.17 10.49 1.04
C HIS A 283 -17.64 10.40 0.85
N ASN A 284 -17.12 10.20 -0.37
CA ASN A 284 -15.67 10.19 -0.64
C ASN A 284 -14.85 9.14 0.15
N PHE A 285 -15.46 8.00 0.50
CA PHE A 285 -14.80 6.85 1.15
C PHE A 285 -13.87 7.26 2.31
N LYS A 286 -12.67 6.66 2.40
CA LYS A 286 -11.68 6.92 3.45
C LYS A 286 -11.20 8.38 3.48
N GLY A 287 -11.06 9.04 2.33
CA GLY A 287 -10.72 10.46 2.26
C GLY A 287 -11.66 11.33 3.08
N GLY A 288 -12.97 11.11 2.97
CA GLY A 288 -13.96 11.85 3.74
C GLY A 288 -14.03 11.44 5.22
N ALA A 289 -13.74 10.18 5.54
CA ALA A 289 -13.65 9.70 6.93
C ALA A 289 -12.50 10.39 7.68
N MET A 290 -11.32 10.41 7.06
CA MET A 290 -10.14 11.11 7.55
C MET A 290 -10.39 12.63 7.69
N ASN A 291 -11.06 13.26 6.74
CA ASN A 291 -11.36 14.69 6.82
C ASN A 291 -12.32 15.02 7.97
N ALA A 292 -13.33 14.19 8.23
CA ALA A 292 -14.18 14.32 9.40
C ALA A 292 -13.37 14.18 10.70
N LEU A 293 -12.47 13.18 10.78
CA LEU A 293 -11.58 13.00 11.92
C LEU A 293 -10.65 14.19 12.17
N ILE A 294 -10.05 14.79 11.12
CA ILE A 294 -9.19 15.97 11.29
C ILE A 294 -9.98 17.12 11.94
N ARG A 295 -11.24 17.33 11.54
CA ARG A 295 -12.11 18.36 12.11
C ARG A 295 -12.50 18.04 13.55
N VAL A 296 -13.05 16.84 13.79
CA VAL A 296 -13.52 16.43 15.12
C VAL A 296 -12.38 16.47 16.14
N SER A 297 -11.23 15.86 15.81
CA SER A 297 -10.06 15.85 16.72
C SER A 297 -9.50 17.23 17.03
N SER A 298 -9.69 18.22 16.16
CA SER A 298 -9.22 19.60 16.42
C SER A 298 -9.93 20.29 17.59
N GLU A 299 -11.09 19.79 17.99
CA GLU A 299 -11.88 20.30 19.11
C GLU A 299 -11.80 19.42 20.37
N ILE A 300 -11.11 18.26 20.29
CA ILE A 300 -10.91 17.34 21.43
C ILE A 300 -9.48 17.45 21.96
N SER A 301 -8.49 17.01 21.18
CA SER A 301 -7.07 16.95 21.57
C SER A 301 -6.21 17.97 20.81
N ASN A 302 -6.62 18.33 19.59
CA ASN A 302 -5.88 19.17 18.65
C ASN A 302 -4.39 18.79 18.54
N GLY A 303 -4.10 17.49 18.45
CA GLY A 303 -2.73 17.00 18.38
C GLY A 303 -2.02 17.52 17.12
N PRO A 304 -0.85 18.20 17.21
CA PRO A 304 -0.15 18.73 16.04
C PRO A 304 0.40 17.63 15.11
N ILE A 305 0.52 16.40 15.62
CA ILE A 305 0.88 15.21 14.84
C ILE A 305 -0.33 14.30 14.71
N ILE A 306 -0.56 13.82 13.49
CA ILE A 306 -1.61 12.84 13.17
C ILE A 306 -0.93 11.59 12.62
N LEU A 307 -1.12 10.45 13.26
CA LEU A 307 -0.82 9.14 12.70
C LEU A 307 -2.10 8.58 12.08
N ASN A 308 -2.05 8.14 10.83
CA ASN A 308 -3.13 7.38 10.24
C ASN A 308 -2.74 5.92 10.01
N VAL A 309 -3.65 5.01 10.34
CA VAL A 309 -3.50 3.56 10.12
C VAL A 309 -4.81 2.96 9.61
N ASP A 310 -4.70 1.94 8.77
CA ASP A 310 -5.85 1.09 8.42
C ASP A 310 -6.25 0.21 9.61
N CYS A 311 -7.52 -0.22 9.67
CA CYS A 311 -7.99 -1.07 10.76
C CYS A 311 -7.30 -2.44 10.83
N ASP A 312 -6.68 -2.90 9.74
CA ASP A 312 -5.88 -4.13 9.71
C ASP A 312 -4.38 -3.89 9.94
N MET A 313 -3.95 -2.66 10.25
CA MET A 313 -2.54 -2.27 10.41
C MET A 313 -2.21 -1.92 11.87
N TYR A 314 -1.83 -2.93 12.64
CA TYR A 314 -1.47 -2.74 14.05
C TYR A 314 -0.02 -2.24 14.20
N SER A 315 0.26 -1.63 15.35
CA SER A 315 1.62 -1.25 15.75
C SER A 315 2.42 -2.45 16.25
N ASN A 316 3.47 -2.79 15.50
CA ASN A 316 4.42 -3.84 15.84
C ASN A 316 5.65 -3.32 16.61
N ASN A 317 5.78 -2.00 16.73
CA ASN A 317 6.85 -1.34 17.47
C ASN A 317 6.29 -0.13 18.23
N SER A 318 6.27 -0.23 19.56
CA SER A 318 5.77 0.83 20.44
C SER A 318 6.62 2.11 20.50
N GLU A 319 7.78 2.13 19.85
CA GLU A 319 8.63 3.32 19.74
C GLU A 319 8.36 4.13 18.45
N SER A 320 7.45 3.68 17.58
CA SER A 320 7.23 4.29 16.25
C SER A 320 6.87 5.78 16.32
N ILE A 321 6.12 6.23 17.34
CA ILE A 321 5.84 7.66 17.57
C ILE A 321 7.15 8.42 17.81
N ARG A 322 8.01 7.93 18.71
CA ARG A 322 9.27 8.59 19.06
C ARG A 322 10.25 8.60 17.89
N ASP A 323 10.27 7.53 17.09
CA ASP A 323 11.02 7.49 15.83
C ASP A 323 10.60 8.61 14.88
N ALA A 324 9.29 8.73 14.61
CA ALA A 324 8.76 9.75 13.74
C ALA A 324 9.06 11.17 14.25
N LEU A 325 8.95 11.38 15.56
CA LEU A 325 9.25 12.66 16.21
C LEU A 325 10.73 13.05 16.11
N CYS A 326 11.66 12.09 16.08
CA CYS A 326 13.07 12.42 15.83
C CYS A 326 13.27 13.13 14.50
N PHE A 327 12.49 12.79 13.47
CA PHE A 327 12.56 13.44 12.16
C PHE A 327 11.80 14.77 12.14
N LEU A 328 10.61 14.81 12.72
CA LEU A 328 9.73 15.99 12.68
C LEU A 328 10.20 17.12 13.61
N LEU A 329 10.81 16.80 14.74
CA LEU A 329 11.23 17.76 15.76
C LEU A 329 12.70 18.20 15.66
N ASP A 330 13.45 17.67 14.70
CA ASP A 330 14.83 18.09 14.44
C ASP A 330 14.88 19.56 13.97
N GLU A 331 15.65 20.42 14.62
CA GLU A 331 15.64 21.86 14.30
C GLU A 331 16.17 22.17 12.91
N GLU A 332 17.23 21.47 12.51
CA GLU A 332 17.92 21.77 11.27
C GLU A 332 17.12 21.23 10.08
N LYS A 333 16.60 20.01 10.19
CA LYS A 333 16.03 19.28 9.04
C LYS A 333 14.55 18.94 9.18
N GLY A 334 13.95 19.03 10.36
CA GLY A 334 12.56 18.66 10.57
C GLY A 334 11.55 19.72 10.08
N HIS A 335 11.97 20.98 10.00
CA HIS A 335 11.07 22.11 9.73
C HIS A 335 10.43 22.11 8.32
N ASP A 336 11.02 21.42 7.34
CA ASP A 336 10.49 21.30 5.97
C ASP A 336 9.85 19.92 5.67
N VAL A 337 9.76 19.05 6.67
CA VAL A 337 9.15 17.72 6.57
C VAL A 337 7.67 17.78 6.96
N ALA A 338 6.78 17.50 6.02
CA ALA A 338 5.34 17.43 6.28
C ALA A 338 4.91 16.10 6.90
N PHE A 339 5.52 14.99 6.47
CA PHE A 339 5.16 13.67 6.97
C PHE A 339 6.32 12.67 6.92
N VAL A 340 6.23 11.64 7.77
CA VAL A 340 7.14 10.50 7.82
C VAL A 340 6.36 9.24 7.46
N GLN A 341 6.73 8.61 6.35
CA GLN A 341 6.10 7.39 5.85
C GLN A 341 6.88 6.15 6.32
N PHE A 342 6.19 5.20 6.93
CA PHE A 342 6.72 3.87 7.22
C PHE A 342 6.34 2.88 6.11
N PRO A 343 7.09 1.78 5.93
CA PRO A 343 6.67 0.71 5.02
C PRO A 343 5.34 0.08 5.43
N GLN A 344 4.56 -0.32 4.42
CA GLN A 344 3.35 -1.11 4.61
C GLN A 344 3.73 -2.60 4.62
N ASN A 345 3.97 -3.16 5.81
CA ASN A 345 4.37 -4.55 5.98
C ASN A 345 3.23 -5.44 6.48
N PHE A 346 3.39 -6.75 6.33
CA PHE A 346 2.33 -7.72 6.61
C PHE A 346 2.87 -8.91 7.40
N HIS A 347 2.07 -9.41 8.36
CA HIS A 347 2.49 -10.49 9.25
C HIS A 347 2.19 -11.89 8.70
N ASN A 348 1.27 -12.01 7.74
CA ASN A 348 0.79 -13.28 7.20
C ASN A 348 1.56 -13.74 5.95
N LEU A 349 2.70 -13.14 5.61
CA LEU A 349 3.44 -13.45 4.39
C LEU A 349 4.16 -14.81 4.49
N THR A 350 4.18 -15.54 3.37
CA THR A 350 5.02 -16.74 3.22
C THR A 350 6.45 -16.39 2.80
N LYS A 351 7.36 -17.37 2.88
CA LYS A 351 8.78 -17.20 2.55
C LYS A 351 8.98 -16.84 1.07
N ASN A 352 8.31 -17.54 0.17
CA ASN A 352 8.32 -17.30 -1.28
C ASN A 352 6.97 -16.72 -1.70
N GLU A 353 6.64 -15.55 -1.16
CA GLU A 353 5.36 -14.85 -1.35
C GLU A 353 4.91 -14.85 -2.82
N LEU A 354 3.63 -15.18 -3.06
CA LEU A 354 3.09 -15.49 -4.39
C LEU A 354 2.53 -14.28 -5.15
N TYR A 355 2.08 -13.26 -4.41
CA TYR A 355 1.21 -12.21 -4.92
C TYR A 355 1.84 -10.81 -4.91
N GLY A 356 3.15 -10.74 -4.66
CA GLY A 356 3.90 -9.49 -4.56
C GLY A 356 3.46 -8.62 -3.39
N GLY A 357 2.87 -9.20 -2.34
CA GLY A 357 2.44 -8.47 -1.14
C GLY A 357 3.60 -8.03 -0.26
N SER A 358 4.77 -8.65 -0.40
CA SER A 358 5.94 -8.32 0.44
C SER A 358 6.58 -6.96 0.13
N MET A 359 6.40 -6.42 -1.09
CA MET A 359 6.92 -5.12 -1.54
C MET A 359 8.41 -4.86 -1.19
N ARG A 360 9.22 -5.92 -1.10
CA ARG A 360 10.59 -5.90 -0.54
C ARG A 360 11.49 -4.85 -1.19
N VAL A 361 11.57 -4.86 -2.52
CA VAL A 361 12.43 -3.93 -3.27
C VAL A 361 11.91 -2.50 -3.16
N VAL A 362 10.59 -2.32 -3.11
CA VAL A 362 9.98 -1.00 -2.89
C VAL A 362 10.39 -0.43 -1.54
N ASP A 363 10.31 -1.25 -0.49
CA ASP A 363 10.63 -0.85 0.89
C ASP A 363 12.13 -0.65 1.15
N GLN A 364 12.99 -1.43 0.50
CA GLN A 364 14.44 -1.44 0.80
C GLN A 364 15.28 -0.62 -0.18
N VAL A 365 14.74 -0.35 -1.38
CA VAL A 365 15.48 0.33 -2.45
C VAL A 365 14.69 1.53 -2.96
N GLU A 366 13.47 1.33 -3.48
CA GLU A 366 12.78 2.40 -4.22
C GLU A 366 12.38 3.58 -3.34
N PHE A 367 11.69 3.34 -2.22
CA PHE A 367 11.28 4.41 -1.29
C PHE A 367 12.48 5.10 -0.64
N PRO A 368 13.52 4.38 -0.18
CA PRO A 368 14.80 4.98 0.19
C PRO A 368 15.46 5.84 -0.90
N GLY A 369 15.32 5.48 -2.18
CA GLY A 369 15.78 6.29 -3.31
C GLY A 369 14.96 7.57 -3.52
N LEU A 370 13.63 7.48 -3.40
CA LEU A 370 12.74 8.63 -3.45
C LEU A 370 12.93 9.56 -2.24
N ASP A 371 13.27 9.03 -1.08
CA ASP A 371 13.64 9.82 0.11
C ASP A 371 14.85 10.73 -0.18
N GLY A 372 15.81 10.26 -0.97
CA GLY A 372 16.93 11.08 -1.45
C GLY A 372 16.53 12.23 -2.40
N CYS A 373 15.32 12.17 -2.97
CA CYS A 373 14.80 13.12 -3.96
C CYS A 373 13.75 14.09 -3.40
N GLY A 374 13.45 14.05 -2.10
CA GLY A 374 12.46 14.91 -1.45
C GLY A 374 11.42 14.18 -0.60
N GLY A 375 11.50 12.84 -0.53
CA GLY A 375 10.61 12.01 0.28
C GLY A 375 9.68 11.15 -0.58
N PRO A 376 9.30 9.94 -0.11
CA PRO A 376 8.36 9.09 -0.84
C PRO A 376 6.94 9.67 -0.80
N MET A 377 6.09 9.13 -1.66
CA MET A 377 4.65 9.38 -1.63
C MET A 377 3.99 8.88 -0.34
N TYR A 378 2.86 9.49 0.02
CA TYR A 378 1.97 8.99 1.07
C TYR A 378 1.18 7.78 0.53
N ILE A 379 1.23 6.64 1.25
CA ILE A 379 0.62 5.36 0.82
C ILE A 379 -0.52 4.88 1.73
N GLY A 380 -1.20 5.81 2.39
CA GLY A 380 -2.51 5.54 3.01
C GLY A 380 -2.49 4.96 4.43
N THR A 381 -1.36 4.46 4.93
CA THR A 381 -1.24 3.89 6.29
C THR A 381 0.17 4.04 6.84
N GLY A 382 0.33 3.94 8.17
CA GLY A 382 1.63 4.01 8.84
C GLY A 382 2.36 5.34 8.61
N CYS A 383 1.61 6.44 8.49
CA CYS A 383 2.17 7.74 8.14
C CYS A 383 1.90 8.77 9.23
N PHE A 384 2.95 9.46 9.66
CA PHE A 384 2.89 10.53 10.65
C PHE A 384 2.90 11.88 9.94
N HIS A 385 1.79 12.58 9.96
CA HIS A 385 1.61 13.90 9.35
C HIS A 385 1.68 15.01 10.38
N ARG A 386 2.20 16.17 9.98
CA ARG A 386 1.86 17.44 10.64
C ARG A 386 0.40 17.80 10.31
N ARG A 387 -0.40 18.08 11.34
CA ARG A 387 -1.82 18.45 11.19
C ARG A 387 -2.02 19.62 10.22
N ASP A 388 -1.23 20.68 10.37
CA ASP A 388 -1.41 21.90 9.57
C ASP A 388 -1.09 21.72 8.08
N THR A 389 -0.20 20.78 7.74
CA THR A 389 0.07 20.41 6.34
C THR A 389 -1.13 19.74 5.69
N LEU A 390 -1.82 18.86 6.42
CA LEU A 390 -3.12 18.32 6.02
C LEU A 390 -4.17 19.45 5.96
N CYS A 391 -4.15 20.41 6.88
CA CYS A 391 -5.02 21.59 6.86
C CYS A 391 -4.64 22.65 5.81
N GLY A 392 -3.79 22.33 4.83
CA GLY A 392 -3.57 23.21 3.66
C GLY A 392 -2.38 24.16 3.78
N ARG A 393 -1.59 24.11 4.87
CA ARG A 393 -0.43 25.01 5.03
C ARG A 393 0.56 24.81 3.88
N LYS A 394 1.01 25.93 3.30
CA LYS A 394 2.09 25.97 2.32
C LYS A 394 3.43 26.15 3.03
N PHE A 395 4.47 25.49 2.53
CA PHE A 395 5.80 25.65 3.09
C PHE A 395 6.35 27.03 2.74
N THR A 396 6.92 27.72 3.73
CA THR A 396 7.62 28.99 3.54
C THR A 396 8.99 28.88 4.18
N LYS A 397 10.06 29.10 3.40
CA LYS A 397 11.43 28.96 3.88
C LYS A 397 11.68 29.92 5.07
N GLY A 398 12.25 29.39 6.15
CA GLY A 398 12.51 30.14 7.38
C GLY A 398 11.32 30.25 8.34
N SER A 399 10.15 29.69 8.01
CA SER A 399 9.05 29.60 8.98
C SER A 399 9.38 28.57 10.06
N LEU A 400 9.47 29.00 11.31
CA LEU A 400 9.56 28.10 12.46
C LEU A 400 8.18 27.52 12.79
N PHE A 401 8.17 26.30 13.31
CA PHE A 401 6.95 25.64 13.76
C PHE A 401 6.76 25.86 15.25
N ASP A 402 5.64 26.46 15.64
CA ASP A 402 5.30 26.57 17.06
C ASP A 402 4.59 25.30 17.52
N TRP A 403 5.36 24.39 18.13
CA TRP A 403 4.86 23.15 18.71
C TRP A 403 4.02 23.36 19.99
N LYS A 404 3.96 24.59 20.53
CA LYS A 404 3.25 24.91 21.77
C LYS A 404 1.81 25.36 21.56
N GLN A 405 1.39 25.61 20.31
CA GLN A 405 -0.01 25.95 19.99
C GLN A 405 -0.87 24.69 19.87
N SER A 406 -0.99 23.89 20.94
CA SER A 406 -2.22 23.14 21.14
C SER A 406 -3.20 24.12 21.77
N THR A 407 -4.25 24.54 21.06
CA THR A 407 -5.35 25.26 21.72
C THR A 407 -5.85 24.40 22.87
N VAL A 408 -5.79 24.95 24.07
CA VAL A 408 -6.34 24.30 25.26
C VAL A 408 -7.83 24.10 24.99
N PRO A 409 -8.36 22.88 25.10
CA PRO A 409 -9.80 22.63 24.97
C PRO A 409 -10.57 23.58 25.87
N ARG A 410 -11.76 24.03 25.44
CA ARG A 410 -12.59 24.93 26.25
C ARG A 410 -12.82 24.29 27.63
N THR A 411 -12.26 24.91 28.66
CA THR A 411 -12.31 24.39 30.03
C THR A 411 -13.74 24.49 30.57
N GLY A 412 -14.33 23.36 30.96
CA GLY A 412 -15.64 23.30 31.65
C GLY A 412 -16.78 22.64 30.87
N GLU A 413 -16.61 22.30 29.58
CA GLU A 413 -17.60 21.56 28.78
C GLU A 413 -17.54 20.06 29.16
N SER A 414 -18.71 19.46 29.47
CA SER A 414 -18.81 18.02 29.74
C SER A 414 -18.59 17.19 28.47
N ALA A 415 -18.24 15.91 28.61
CA ALA A 415 -18.09 15.01 27.47
C ALA A 415 -19.37 14.93 26.61
N ALA A 416 -20.55 14.96 27.23
CA ALA A 416 -21.83 14.91 26.54
C ALA A 416 -22.13 16.18 25.72
N GLU A 417 -21.82 17.37 26.27
CA GLU A 417 -21.97 18.64 25.53
C GLU A 417 -20.99 18.72 24.36
N LEU A 418 -19.76 18.26 24.57
CA LEU A 418 -18.76 18.16 23.51
C LEU A 418 -19.20 17.21 22.40
N GLU A 419 -19.66 16.00 22.74
CA GLU A 419 -20.18 15.01 21.77
C GLU A 419 -21.26 15.61 20.86
N GLU A 420 -22.23 16.32 21.44
CA GLU A 420 -23.34 16.92 20.68
C GLU A 420 -22.83 18.03 19.74
N ARG A 421 -21.91 18.88 20.21
CA ARG A 421 -21.30 19.93 19.37
C ARG A 421 -20.48 19.36 18.21
N LEU A 422 -19.79 18.25 18.43
CA LEU A 422 -18.92 17.62 17.42
C LEU A 422 -19.71 16.99 16.26
N LYS A 423 -20.99 16.66 16.46
CA LYS A 423 -21.87 16.12 15.40
C LYS A 423 -21.91 17.03 14.18
N GLU A 424 -21.97 18.35 14.37
CA GLU A 424 -21.97 19.31 13.26
C GLU A 424 -20.69 19.22 12.40
N LEU A 425 -19.52 19.00 13.01
CA LEU A 425 -18.25 18.86 12.30
C LEU A 425 -18.18 17.57 11.46
N ALA A 426 -18.95 16.57 11.85
CA ALA A 426 -19.07 15.28 11.17
C ALA A 426 -20.25 15.20 10.18
N SER A 427 -20.98 16.31 9.96
CA SER A 427 -22.10 16.36 9.03
C SER A 427 -21.65 16.19 7.57
N CYS A 428 -22.49 15.53 6.76
CA CYS A 428 -22.27 15.39 5.31
C CYS A 428 -22.37 16.72 4.55
N THR A 429 -22.90 17.76 5.19
CA THR A 429 -23.04 19.10 4.61
C THR A 429 -21.93 20.07 5.01
N PHE A 430 -21.12 19.73 6.02
CA PHE A 430 -20.06 20.61 6.55
C PHE A 430 -19.10 21.09 5.46
N GLU A 431 -18.76 20.21 4.52
CA GLU A 431 -17.75 20.45 3.50
C GLU A 431 -18.29 21.27 2.31
N LYS A 432 -19.61 21.50 2.25
CA LYS A 432 -20.25 22.25 1.17
C LYS A 432 -19.73 23.69 1.15
N ASN A 433 -19.28 24.13 -0.03
CA ASN A 433 -18.69 25.46 -0.24
C ASN A 433 -17.40 25.75 0.56
N THR A 434 -16.73 24.72 1.08
CA THR A 434 -15.43 24.86 1.76
C THR A 434 -14.26 24.42 0.86
N GLN A 435 -13.04 24.51 1.41
CA GLN A 435 -11.81 24.00 0.80
C GLN A 435 -11.51 22.53 1.18
N TRP A 436 -12.30 21.91 2.06
CA TRP A 436 -12.13 20.49 2.42
C TRP A 436 -12.28 19.59 1.19
N GLY A 437 -11.40 18.60 1.06
CA GLY A 437 -11.33 17.71 -0.10
C GLY A 437 -10.73 18.35 -1.36
N LYS A 438 -10.57 19.68 -1.40
CA LYS A 438 -10.04 20.43 -2.55
C LYS A 438 -8.63 20.93 -2.28
N GLU A 439 -8.44 21.68 -1.21
CA GLU A 439 -7.16 22.23 -0.76
C GLU A 439 -6.84 21.91 0.70
N MET A 440 -7.79 21.43 1.48
CA MET A 440 -7.58 21.00 2.87
C MET A 440 -8.01 19.55 3.05
N GLY A 441 -7.36 18.87 3.98
CA GLY A 441 -7.53 17.46 4.23
C GLY A 441 -6.97 16.57 3.11
N LEU A 442 -7.42 15.32 3.11
CA LEU A 442 -7.22 14.39 2.01
C LEU A 442 -8.03 14.86 0.80
N LYS A 443 -7.40 14.81 -0.38
CA LYS A 443 -7.96 15.27 -1.66
C LYS A 443 -9.00 14.29 -2.19
N TYR A 444 -10.11 14.80 -2.71
CA TYR A 444 -11.18 13.99 -3.29
C TYR A 444 -11.05 13.82 -4.80
N GLY A 445 -11.87 12.93 -5.35
CA GLY A 445 -12.02 12.72 -6.80
C GLY A 445 -11.06 11.70 -7.40
N CYS A 446 -10.29 10.98 -6.59
CA CYS A 446 -9.37 9.94 -7.02
C CYS A 446 -9.48 8.70 -6.12
N PRO A 447 -9.46 7.46 -6.65
CA PRO A 447 -9.43 6.22 -5.86
C PRO A 447 -8.18 6.01 -4.99
N VAL A 448 -7.10 6.77 -5.24
CA VAL A 448 -5.86 6.78 -4.46
C VAL A 448 -5.68 8.16 -3.84
N GLU A 449 -6.62 8.54 -2.96
CA GLU A 449 -6.67 9.86 -2.32
C GLU A 449 -5.39 10.18 -1.53
N ASP A 450 -4.73 9.15 -1.02
CA ASP A 450 -3.46 9.20 -0.33
C ASP A 450 -2.36 9.76 -1.25
N VAL A 451 -2.17 9.15 -2.40
CA VAL A 451 -1.12 9.51 -3.36
C VAL A 451 -1.26 10.95 -3.84
N ILE A 452 -2.48 11.34 -4.23
CA ILE A 452 -2.76 12.72 -4.69
C ILE A 452 -2.62 13.74 -3.55
N THR A 453 -2.93 13.35 -2.31
CA THR A 453 -2.73 14.20 -1.13
C THR A 453 -1.24 14.42 -0.87
N GLY A 454 -0.44 13.36 -0.89
CA GLY A 454 1.02 13.44 -0.77
C GLY A 454 1.63 14.32 -1.86
N LEU A 455 1.23 14.11 -3.12
CA LEU A 455 1.69 14.94 -4.24
C LEU A 455 1.30 16.41 -4.08
N SER A 456 0.08 16.68 -3.61
CA SER A 456 -0.36 18.04 -3.33
C SER A 456 0.44 18.69 -2.19
N ILE A 457 0.83 17.94 -1.16
CA ILE A 457 1.66 18.44 -0.07
C ILE A 457 3.06 18.79 -0.61
N HIS A 458 3.67 17.91 -1.40
CA HIS A 458 4.97 18.19 -2.03
C HIS A 458 4.91 19.39 -2.97
N CYS A 459 3.86 19.52 -3.78
CA CYS A 459 3.64 20.68 -4.66
C CYS A 459 3.44 22.00 -3.90
N ARG A 460 3.24 21.97 -2.58
CA ARG A 460 3.20 23.16 -1.71
C ARG A 460 4.56 23.48 -1.08
N GLY A 461 5.63 22.80 -1.53
CA GLY A 461 7.01 23.04 -1.12
C GLY A 461 7.49 22.20 0.07
N TRP A 462 6.65 21.32 0.61
CA TRP A 462 7.03 20.41 1.69
C TRP A 462 7.80 19.20 1.17
N LYS A 463 8.59 18.59 2.05
CA LYS A 463 9.21 17.27 1.85
C LYS A 463 8.51 16.21 2.69
N SER A 464 8.81 14.95 2.42
CA SER A 464 8.55 13.84 3.33
C SER A 464 9.83 13.10 3.67
N MET A 465 9.78 12.23 4.67
CA MET A 465 10.86 11.30 4.97
C MET A 465 10.34 9.86 4.95
N TYR A 466 11.21 8.93 4.59
CA TYR A 466 10.95 7.51 4.69
C TYR A 466 11.70 6.92 5.88
N PHE A 467 11.06 6.05 6.65
CA PHE A 467 11.73 5.34 7.72
C PHE A 467 11.33 3.87 7.77
N ASN A 468 12.30 2.99 7.57
CA ASN A 468 12.15 1.53 7.61
C ASN A 468 12.98 0.99 8.79
N PRO A 469 12.39 0.86 10.00
CA PRO A 469 13.09 0.35 11.17
C PRO A 469 13.40 -1.14 11.06
N GLU A 470 14.41 -1.60 11.79
CA GLU A 470 14.77 -3.02 11.92
C GLU A 470 13.56 -3.84 12.42
N ARG A 471 12.97 -3.44 13.56
CA ARG A 471 11.64 -3.90 13.95
C ARG A 471 10.59 -3.10 13.19
N LYS A 472 9.91 -3.75 12.25
CA LYS A 472 8.84 -3.12 11.44
C LYS A 472 7.87 -2.34 12.32
N GLY A 473 7.59 -1.10 11.94
CA GLY A 473 6.73 -0.21 12.73
C GLY A 473 5.28 -0.69 12.75
N PHE A 474 4.77 -1.05 11.57
CA PHE A 474 3.39 -1.45 11.34
C PHE A 474 3.34 -2.79 10.61
N LEU A 475 2.41 -3.65 11.01
CA LEU A 475 2.13 -4.90 10.34
C LEU A 475 0.63 -5.04 10.14
N GLY A 476 0.22 -5.45 8.94
CA GLY A 476 -1.17 -5.77 8.66
C GLY A 476 -1.39 -7.05 7.89
N LEU A 477 -2.52 -7.12 7.19
CA LEU A 477 -2.97 -8.34 6.53
C LEU A 477 -2.91 -8.23 5.00
N ALA A 478 -2.02 -9.01 4.39
CA ALA A 478 -1.89 -9.10 2.94
C ALA A 478 -3.03 -9.91 2.33
N ALA A 479 -3.41 -9.59 1.10
CA ALA A 479 -4.31 -10.41 0.31
C ALA A 479 -3.66 -11.78 0.01
N ILE A 480 -4.40 -12.86 0.27
CA ILE A 480 -3.88 -14.24 0.10
C ILE A 480 -4.45 -14.95 -1.13
N THR A 481 -5.09 -14.22 -2.04
CA THR A 481 -5.62 -14.77 -3.29
C THR A 481 -5.21 -13.90 -4.48
N LEU A 482 -5.13 -14.54 -5.66
CA LEU A 482 -4.78 -13.83 -6.88
C LEU A 482 -5.85 -12.81 -7.26
N ASP A 483 -7.13 -13.18 -7.13
CA ASP A 483 -8.26 -12.31 -7.53
C ASP A 483 -8.28 -11.02 -6.71
N GLN A 484 -8.18 -11.12 -5.38
CA GLN A 484 -8.11 -9.95 -4.49
C GLN A 484 -6.90 -9.05 -4.84
N THR A 485 -5.75 -9.65 -5.13
CA THR A 485 -4.53 -8.91 -5.52
C THR A 485 -4.73 -8.17 -6.84
N LEU A 486 -5.33 -8.80 -7.85
CA LEU A 486 -5.57 -8.17 -9.16
C LEU A 486 -6.62 -7.05 -9.07
N VAL A 487 -7.67 -7.23 -8.28
CA VAL A 487 -8.69 -6.20 -8.00
C VAL A 487 -8.05 -5.00 -7.28
N GLN A 488 -7.22 -5.26 -6.26
CA GLN A 488 -6.52 -4.19 -5.53
C GLN A 488 -5.60 -3.39 -6.45
N HIS A 489 -4.77 -4.07 -7.25
CA HIS A 489 -3.88 -3.39 -8.19
C HIS A 489 -4.62 -2.68 -9.33
N LYS A 490 -5.83 -3.14 -9.69
CA LYS A 490 -6.66 -2.47 -10.70
C LYS A 490 -7.06 -1.11 -10.14
N ARG A 491 -7.59 -1.08 -8.91
CA ARG A 491 -7.99 0.16 -8.23
C ARG A 491 -6.82 1.14 -8.09
N TRP A 492 -5.65 0.66 -7.64
CA TRP A 492 -4.47 1.51 -7.49
C TRP A 492 -4.04 2.11 -8.83
N SER A 493 -3.81 1.27 -9.84
CA SER A 493 -3.31 1.72 -11.13
C SER A 493 -4.33 2.53 -11.95
N GLU A 494 -5.63 2.37 -11.69
CA GLU A 494 -6.70 3.21 -12.22
C GLU A 494 -6.62 4.61 -11.60
N GLY A 495 -6.49 4.70 -10.27
CA GLY A 495 -6.37 5.98 -9.58
C GLY A 495 -5.07 6.72 -9.93
N ASP A 496 -3.95 6.00 -10.00
CA ASP A 496 -2.65 6.54 -10.40
C ASP A 496 -2.68 7.12 -11.83
N LEU A 497 -3.32 6.43 -12.77
CA LEU A 497 -3.51 6.95 -14.13
C LEU A 497 -4.44 8.17 -14.15
N GLN A 498 -5.50 8.19 -13.32
CA GLN A 498 -6.34 9.37 -13.15
C GLN A 498 -5.55 10.57 -12.64
N ILE A 499 -4.61 10.38 -11.69
CA ILE A 499 -3.71 11.45 -11.24
C ILE A 499 -2.90 11.97 -12.43
N PHE A 500 -2.25 11.07 -13.18
CA PHE A 500 -1.41 11.43 -14.31
C PHE A 500 -2.15 12.26 -15.37
N LEU A 501 -3.41 11.90 -15.68
CA LEU A 501 -4.22 12.57 -16.70
C LEU A 501 -4.96 13.81 -16.17
N SER A 502 -4.95 14.04 -14.85
CA SER A 502 -5.63 15.19 -14.24
C SER A 502 -4.77 16.46 -14.21
N LYS A 503 -5.38 17.56 -13.74
CA LYS A 503 -4.68 18.80 -13.38
C LYS A 503 -3.65 18.62 -12.26
N HIS A 504 -3.67 17.50 -11.54
CA HIS A 504 -2.77 17.22 -10.43
C HIS A 504 -1.52 16.44 -10.84
N SER A 505 -1.36 16.12 -12.14
CA SER A 505 -0.23 15.32 -12.65
C SER A 505 1.13 15.77 -12.11
N PRO A 506 2.00 14.83 -11.73
CA PRO A 506 3.36 15.15 -11.30
C PRO A 506 4.16 15.88 -12.38
N VAL A 507 3.84 15.67 -13.67
CA VAL A 507 4.56 16.30 -14.79
C VAL A 507 4.22 17.78 -14.88
N TRP A 508 2.99 18.16 -15.23
CA TRP A 508 2.66 19.57 -15.47
C TRP A 508 2.43 20.38 -14.20
N ASN A 509 1.84 19.79 -13.14
CA ASN A 509 1.60 20.51 -11.88
C ASN A 509 2.83 20.47 -10.95
N GLY A 510 3.65 19.43 -11.05
CA GLY A 510 4.87 19.30 -10.27
C GLY A 510 6.07 20.05 -10.85
N LEU A 511 6.12 20.30 -12.17
CA LEU A 511 7.24 21.01 -12.81
C LEU A 511 7.46 22.39 -12.18
N GLY A 512 8.69 22.65 -11.75
CA GLY A 512 9.08 23.88 -11.05
C GLY A 512 8.63 23.96 -9.58
N ARG A 513 7.88 22.98 -9.07
CA ARG A 513 7.43 22.91 -7.67
C ARG A 513 8.11 21.80 -6.87
N ILE A 514 8.39 20.67 -7.52
CA ILE A 514 9.08 19.52 -6.92
C ILE A 514 10.30 19.11 -7.76
N ASN A 515 11.22 18.34 -7.15
CA ASN A 515 12.44 17.89 -7.79
C ASN A 515 12.14 16.93 -8.97
N LEU A 516 12.94 16.97 -10.04
CA LEU A 516 12.81 16.09 -11.20
C LEU A 516 12.81 14.60 -10.82
N GLY A 517 13.69 14.17 -9.92
CA GLY A 517 13.72 12.79 -9.42
C GLY A 517 12.42 12.41 -8.71
N LEU A 518 11.79 13.34 -8.01
CA LEU A 518 10.49 13.10 -7.39
C LEU A 518 9.35 13.06 -8.42
N ILE A 519 9.38 13.92 -9.45
CA ILE A 519 8.46 13.83 -10.60
C ILE A 519 8.55 12.45 -11.25
N MET A 520 9.77 12.02 -11.56
CA MET A 520 10.02 10.68 -12.13
C MET A 520 9.51 9.57 -11.21
N GLY A 521 9.76 9.69 -9.90
CA GLY A 521 9.27 8.76 -8.88
C GLY A 521 7.75 8.61 -8.88
N TYR A 522 7.01 9.72 -8.88
CA TYR A 522 5.55 9.68 -9.04
C TYR A 522 5.12 9.08 -10.38
N CYS A 523 5.84 9.40 -11.47
CA CYS A 523 5.56 8.87 -12.80
C CYS A 523 5.71 7.34 -12.89
N VAL A 524 6.58 6.71 -12.08
CA VAL A 524 6.68 5.23 -12.01
C VAL A 524 5.31 4.61 -11.69
N TYR A 525 4.65 5.10 -10.64
CA TYR A 525 3.35 4.57 -10.20
C TYR A 525 2.20 5.02 -11.12
N CYS A 526 2.17 6.32 -11.45
CA CYS A 526 1.23 6.93 -12.40
C CYS A 526 1.18 6.24 -13.78
N LEU A 527 2.28 5.60 -14.20
CA LEU A 527 2.40 4.91 -15.49
C LEU A 527 2.46 3.37 -15.36
N TRP A 528 2.05 2.82 -14.21
CA TRP A 528 1.87 1.38 -14.05
C TRP A 528 0.90 0.79 -15.08
N SER A 529 -0.31 1.34 -15.18
CA SER A 529 -1.33 0.77 -16.05
C SER A 529 -1.02 0.91 -17.55
N PRO A 530 -0.52 2.05 -18.08
CA PRO A 530 -0.11 2.17 -19.48
C PRO A 530 0.95 1.15 -19.95
N ASN A 531 1.79 0.62 -19.05
CA ASN A 531 2.76 -0.43 -19.39
C ASN A 531 2.10 -1.74 -19.87
N CYS A 532 0.79 -1.91 -19.67
CA CYS A 532 0.06 -3.07 -20.18
C CYS A 532 0.19 -3.22 -21.69
N PHE A 533 0.19 -2.12 -22.45
CA PHE A 533 0.21 -2.17 -23.92
C PHE A 533 1.50 -2.75 -24.45
N ALA A 534 2.66 -2.25 -23.98
CA ALA A 534 3.96 -2.78 -24.36
C ALA A 534 4.11 -4.24 -23.93
N THR A 535 3.67 -4.58 -22.71
CA THR A 535 3.73 -5.96 -22.18
C THR A 535 2.88 -6.93 -23.00
N LEU A 536 1.62 -6.58 -23.29
CA LEU A 536 0.73 -7.41 -24.10
C LEU A 536 1.31 -7.61 -25.49
N TYR A 537 1.76 -6.54 -26.15
CA TYR A 537 2.33 -6.63 -27.49
C TYR A 537 3.56 -7.55 -27.53
N TYR A 538 4.49 -7.34 -26.59
CA TYR A 538 5.74 -8.12 -26.50
C TYR A 538 5.51 -9.58 -26.07
N SER A 539 4.41 -9.87 -25.37
CA SER A 539 4.04 -11.24 -24.97
C SER A 539 3.22 -12.02 -26.00
N ILE A 540 2.59 -11.32 -26.95
CA ILE A 540 1.71 -11.92 -27.96
C ILE A 540 2.41 -12.04 -29.31
N ILE A 541 2.96 -10.93 -29.82
CA ILE A 541 3.40 -10.83 -31.22
C ILE A 541 4.66 -11.68 -31.48
N PRO A 542 5.73 -11.61 -30.68
CA PRO A 542 6.87 -12.50 -30.84
C PRO A 542 6.52 -14.00 -30.83
N SER A 543 5.56 -14.40 -29.98
CA SER A 543 5.10 -15.78 -29.87
C SER A 543 4.33 -16.23 -31.12
N LEU A 544 3.41 -15.39 -31.64
CA LEU A 544 2.71 -15.70 -32.89
C LEU A 544 3.69 -15.87 -34.06
N TYR A 545 4.72 -15.04 -34.15
CA TYR A 545 5.72 -15.09 -35.22
C TYR A 545 6.58 -16.37 -35.20
N LEU A 546 6.60 -17.12 -34.09
CA LEU A 546 7.19 -18.47 -34.04
C LEU A 546 6.49 -19.46 -34.99
N LEU A 547 5.18 -19.27 -35.26
CA LEU A 547 4.40 -20.17 -36.11
C LEU A 547 4.84 -20.10 -37.58
N LYS A 548 5.07 -18.88 -38.08
CA LYS A 548 5.56 -18.65 -39.45
C LYS A 548 7.07 -18.88 -39.56
N GLY A 549 7.82 -18.61 -38.50
CA GLY A 549 9.28 -18.66 -38.51
C GLY A 549 9.91 -17.35 -39.00
N ASP A 550 9.20 -16.23 -38.82
CA ASP A 550 9.63 -14.92 -39.24
C ASP A 550 10.36 -14.21 -38.08
N PRO A 551 11.65 -13.88 -38.24
CA PRO A 551 12.44 -13.32 -37.14
C PRO A 551 12.07 -11.85 -36.86
N LEU A 552 11.81 -11.58 -35.59
CA LEU A 552 11.63 -10.23 -35.03
C LEU A 552 12.83 -9.78 -34.21
N PHE A 553 13.89 -10.58 -34.14
CA PHE A 553 15.09 -10.33 -33.35
C PHE A 553 16.34 -10.65 -34.19
N PRO A 554 17.50 -10.10 -33.83
CA PRO A 554 18.74 -10.40 -34.55
C PRO A 554 19.10 -11.88 -34.47
N GLN A 555 19.76 -12.37 -35.53
CA GLN A 555 20.37 -13.70 -35.56
C GLN A 555 21.49 -13.81 -34.51
N VAL A 556 21.74 -15.02 -34.02
CA VAL A 556 22.75 -15.27 -32.96
C VAL A 556 24.15 -14.86 -33.41
N SER A 557 24.52 -15.11 -34.67
CA SER A 557 25.80 -14.69 -35.25
C SER A 557 25.92 -13.18 -35.49
N SER A 558 24.82 -12.41 -35.40
CA SER A 558 24.84 -10.97 -35.62
C SER A 558 25.44 -10.24 -34.42
N PHE A 559 26.28 -9.23 -34.68
CA PHE A 559 26.77 -8.32 -33.65
C PHE A 559 25.62 -7.64 -32.86
N TRP A 560 24.48 -7.42 -33.52
CA TRP A 560 23.30 -6.81 -32.90
C TRP A 560 22.59 -7.72 -31.89
N PHE A 561 22.95 -9.00 -31.78
CA PHE A 561 22.45 -9.90 -30.75
C PHE A 561 22.95 -9.53 -29.35
N LEU A 562 24.18 -8.99 -29.25
CA LEU A 562 24.84 -8.73 -27.98
C LEU A 562 24.10 -7.70 -27.10
N PRO A 563 23.62 -6.55 -27.61
CA PRO A 563 22.86 -5.60 -26.81
C PRO A 563 21.60 -6.22 -26.16
N PHE A 564 20.86 -7.05 -26.89
CA PHE A 564 19.66 -7.71 -26.35
C PHE A 564 20.01 -8.63 -25.19
N VAL A 565 21.00 -9.51 -25.37
CA VAL A 565 21.44 -10.43 -24.30
C VAL A 565 21.99 -9.66 -23.11
N TYR A 566 22.77 -8.61 -23.35
CA TYR A 566 23.34 -7.79 -22.30
C TYR A 566 22.27 -7.12 -21.44
N VAL A 567 21.27 -6.47 -22.07
CA VAL A 567 20.17 -5.81 -21.34
C VAL A 567 19.36 -6.84 -20.55
N ILE A 568 19.01 -7.99 -21.16
CA ILE A 568 18.25 -9.06 -20.49
C ILE A 568 19.00 -9.57 -19.26
N ILE A 569 20.28 -9.92 -19.40
CA ILE A 569 21.08 -10.45 -18.28
C ILE A 569 21.31 -9.36 -17.24
N GLY A 570 21.69 -8.15 -17.65
CA GLY A 570 21.98 -7.03 -16.75
C GLY A 570 20.79 -6.68 -15.87
N GLU A 571 19.61 -6.50 -16.46
CA GLU A 571 18.39 -6.15 -15.73
C GLU A 571 17.93 -7.26 -14.78
N HIS A 572 17.90 -8.52 -15.24
CA HIS A 572 17.49 -9.62 -14.38
C HIS A 572 18.50 -9.92 -13.28
N ALA A 573 19.81 -9.78 -13.53
CA ALA A 573 20.83 -9.90 -12.51
C ALA A 573 20.71 -8.79 -11.46
N CYS A 574 20.46 -7.54 -11.87
CA CYS A 574 20.19 -6.43 -10.95
C CYS A 574 18.96 -6.70 -10.10
N SER A 575 17.84 -7.03 -10.74
CA SER A 575 16.57 -7.29 -10.07
C SER A 575 16.70 -8.45 -9.06
N LEU A 576 17.38 -9.52 -9.44
CA LEU A 576 17.65 -10.64 -8.54
C LEU A 576 18.56 -10.22 -7.37
N ALA A 577 19.63 -9.47 -7.64
CA ALA A 577 20.53 -8.99 -6.60
C ALA A 577 19.82 -8.06 -5.59
N GLU A 578 19.00 -7.12 -6.07
CA GLU A 578 18.18 -6.24 -5.23
C GLU A 578 17.20 -7.06 -4.37
N TYR A 579 16.55 -8.06 -4.96
CA TYR A 579 15.60 -8.92 -4.25
C TYR A 579 16.27 -9.75 -3.16
N LEU A 580 17.44 -10.35 -3.46
CA LEU A 580 18.22 -11.13 -2.50
C LEU A 580 18.80 -10.25 -1.38
N TRP A 581 19.27 -9.04 -1.69
CA TRP A 581 19.69 -8.08 -0.67
C TRP A 581 18.51 -7.68 0.22
N SER A 582 17.30 -7.61 -0.32
CA SER A 582 16.07 -7.33 0.43
C SER A 582 15.51 -8.57 1.16
N GLU A 583 16.39 -9.51 1.55
CA GLU A 583 16.09 -10.75 2.27
C GLU A 583 15.11 -11.69 1.54
N GLY A 584 15.08 -11.60 0.21
CA GLY A 584 14.29 -12.48 -0.64
C GLY A 584 14.99 -13.80 -0.96
N THR A 585 14.27 -14.69 -1.63
CA THR A 585 14.80 -15.94 -2.19
C THR A 585 14.74 -15.93 -3.72
N VAL A 586 15.47 -16.81 -4.39
CA VAL A 586 15.40 -16.95 -5.86
C VAL A 586 13.98 -17.35 -6.31
N LEU A 587 13.30 -18.23 -5.55
CA LEU A 587 11.93 -18.62 -5.85
C LEU A 587 10.94 -17.46 -5.63
N GLY A 588 11.13 -16.68 -4.55
CA GLY A 588 10.36 -15.46 -4.30
C GLY A 588 10.54 -14.43 -5.41
N TRP A 589 11.77 -14.24 -5.91
CA TRP A 589 12.05 -13.38 -7.05
C TRP A 589 11.31 -13.85 -8.30
N TRP A 590 11.33 -15.16 -8.58
CA TRP A 590 10.58 -15.73 -9.70
C TRP A 590 9.06 -15.53 -9.57
N ASN A 591 8.53 -15.64 -8.34
CA ASN A 591 7.13 -15.32 -8.05
C ASN A 591 6.82 -13.83 -8.23
N GLU A 592 7.77 -12.95 -7.88
CA GLU A 592 7.66 -11.52 -8.10
C GLU A 592 7.62 -11.18 -9.60
N GLN A 593 8.50 -11.76 -10.42
CA GLN A 593 8.45 -11.59 -11.87
C GLN A 593 7.08 -12.04 -12.43
N ARG A 594 6.55 -13.16 -11.93
CA ARG A 594 5.24 -13.68 -12.36
C ARG A 594 4.12 -12.72 -12.05
N ILE A 595 4.05 -12.23 -10.81
CA ILE A 595 2.91 -11.41 -10.41
C ILE A 595 2.95 -10.04 -11.09
N TRP A 596 4.12 -9.45 -11.34
CA TRP A 596 4.22 -8.22 -12.13
C TRP A 596 3.76 -8.42 -13.57
N LEU A 597 4.08 -9.56 -14.20
CA LEU A 597 3.53 -9.92 -15.50
C LEU A 597 2.00 -10.05 -15.43
N TYR A 598 1.45 -10.70 -14.40
CA TYR A 598 0.01 -10.88 -14.24
C TYR A 598 -0.73 -9.55 -14.06
N LYS A 599 -0.19 -8.66 -13.21
CA LYS A 599 -0.72 -7.30 -13.00
C LYS A 599 -0.75 -6.53 -14.33
N ARG A 600 0.36 -6.51 -15.07
CA ARG A 600 0.49 -5.79 -16.36
C ARG A 600 -0.42 -6.34 -17.46
N THR A 601 -0.60 -7.65 -17.56
CA THR A 601 -1.37 -8.26 -18.65
C THR A 601 -2.87 -8.37 -18.35
N SER A 602 -3.30 -8.17 -17.11
CA SER A 602 -4.71 -8.23 -16.72
C SER A 602 -5.18 -6.96 -16.01
N SER A 603 -4.98 -6.86 -14.70
CA SER A 603 -5.38 -5.74 -13.83
C SER A 603 -5.18 -4.36 -14.46
N TYR A 604 -3.99 -4.11 -15.01
CA TYR A 604 -3.61 -2.84 -15.61
C TYR A 604 -4.35 -2.56 -16.93
N LEU A 605 -4.61 -3.58 -17.74
CA LEU A 605 -5.43 -3.44 -18.94
C LEU A 605 -6.85 -2.97 -18.59
N PHE A 606 -7.47 -3.59 -17.57
CA PHE A 606 -8.79 -3.18 -17.09
C PHE A 606 -8.77 -1.77 -16.47
N ALA A 607 -7.71 -1.42 -15.74
CA ALA A 607 -7.56 -0.09 -15.17
C ALA A 607 -7.47 1.01 -16.26
N VAL A 608 -6.73 0.76 -17.35
CA VAL A 608 -6.67 1.70 -18.49
C VAL A 608 -8.04 1.85 -19.14
N VAL A 609 -8.72 0.74 -19.43
CA VAL A 609 -10.04 0.76 -20.06
C VAL A 609 -11.04 1.54 -19.21
N ASP A 610 -11.13 1.24 -17.92
CA ASP A 610 -12.07 1.93 -17.01
C ASP A 610 -11.73 3.40 -16.85
N THR A 611 -10.44 3.76 -16.80
CA THR A 611 -10.03 5.17 -16.75
C THR A 611 -10.49 5.93 -18.00
N PHE A 612 -10.32 5.36 -19.20
CA PHE A 612 -10.78 6.00 -20.43
C PHE A 612 -12.30 6.07 -20.50
N LEU A 613 -13.01 4.99 -20.15
CA LEU A 613 -14.49 4.98 -20.10
C LEU A 613 -15.03 6.05 -19.14
N LYS A 614 -14.35 6.29 -18.02
CA LYS A 614 -14.67 7.38 -17.10
C LYS A 614 -14.42 8.76 -17.73
N LEU A 615 -13.29 8.96 -18.41
CA LEU A 615 -12.98 10.25 -19.07
C LEU A 615 -14.00 10.61 -20.15
N VAL A 616 -14.58 9.61 -20.84
CA VAL A 616 -15.65 9.82 -21.82
C VAL A 616 -17.07 9.79 -21.24
N GLY A 617 -17.21 9.66 -19.91
CA GLY A 617 -18.49 9.73 -19.19
C GLY A 617 -19.37 8.47 -19.26
N TYR A 618 -18.82 7.31 -19.63
CA TYR A 618 -19.55 6.05 -19.78
C TYR A 618 -19.55 5.16 -18.53
N SER A 619 -18.72 5.45 -17.53
CA SER A 619 -18.64 4.65 -16.30
C SER A 619 -18.24 5.48 -15.08
N ASP A 620 -18.82 5.17 -13.93
CA ASP A 620 -18.31 5.57 -12.63
C ASP A 620 -17.27 4.56 -12.12
N SER A 621 -16.21 5.04 -11.45
CA SER A 621 -15.23 4.16 -10.81
C SER A 621 -15.89 3.40 -9.65
N GLY A 622 -15.98 2.08 -9.77
CA GLY A 622 -16.38 1.22 -8.65
C GLY A 622 -15.26 1.10 -7.60
N PHE A 623 -15.59 1.27 -6.33
CA PHE A 623 -14.68 1.01 -5.21
C PHE A 623 -15.08 -0.29 -4.50
N VAL A 624 -14.18 -1.27 -4.49
CA VAL A 624 -14.40 -2.56 -3.80
C VAL A 624 -13.49 -2.63 -2.59
N ILE A 625 -14.07 -2.84 -1.40
CA ILE A 625 -13.34 -3.08 -0.16
C ILE A 625 -12.73 -4.48 -0.22
N SER A 626 -11.44 -4.58 0.13
CA SER A 626 -10.76 -5.87 0.17
C SER A 626 -11.13 -6.63 1.45
N ALA A 627 -11.77 -7.79 1.32
CA ALA A 627 -12.11 -8.64 2.46
C ALA A 627 -10.86 -9.03 3.27
N LYS A 628 -10.94 -8.90 4.60
CA LYS A 628 -9.89 -9.26 5.57
C LYS A 628 -10.20 -10.56 6.32
N VAL A 629 -11.20 -11.29 5.85
CA VAL A 629 -11.58 -12.62 6.34
C VAL A 629 -11.29 -13.63 5.25
N PHE A 630 -10.66 -14.73 5.63
CA PHE A 630 -10.27 -15.79 4.70
C PHE A 630 -10.89 -17.13 5.11
N ASP A 631 -11.33 -17.87 4.09
CA ASP A 631 -11.70 -19.27 4.25
C ASP A 631 -10.48 -20.11 4.65
N LYS A 632 -10.67 -21.06 5.58
CA LYS A 632 -9.58 -21.87 6.13
C LYS A 632 -8.86 -22.70 5.06
N ASP A 633 -9.59 -23.21 4.07
CA ASP A 633 -8.99 -23.99 2.98
C ASP A 633 -8.11 -23.08 2.11
N VAL A 634 -8.53 -21.82 1.90
CA VAL A 634 -7.76 -20.81 1.15
C VAL A 634 -6.49 -20.43 1.91
N ALA A 635 -6.59 -20.14 3.22
CA ALA A 635 -5.44 -19.83 4.06
C ALA A 635 -4.40 -20.95 4.05
N GLN A 636 -4.84 -22.20 4.20
CA GLN A 636 -3.95 -23.36 4.16
C GLN A 636 -3.24 -23.50 2.80
N ARG A 637 -3.94 -23.23 1.68
CA ARG A 637 -3.29 -23.24 0.35
C ARG A 637 -2.24 -22.15 0.23
N TYR A 638 -2.53 -20.96 0.74
CA TYR A 638 -1.58 -19.85 0.72
C TYR A 638 -0.32 -20.17 1.54
N GLU A 639 -0.47 -20.71 2.75
CA GLU A 639 0.65 -21.18 3.59
C GLU A 639 1.50 -22.25 2.91
N GLN A 640 0.87 -23.11 2.09
CA GLN A 640 1.56 -24.10 1.25
C GLN A 640 2.15 -23.52 -0.04
N GLU A 641 2.14 -22.20 -0.20
CA GLU A 641 2.61 -21.48 -1.39
C GLU A 641 1.92 -21.96 -2.68
N LYS A 642 0.62 -22.25 -2.61
CA LYS A 642 -0.23 -22.61 -3.75
C LYS A 642 -1.16 -21.46 -4.13
N MET A 643 -1.04 -20.98 -5.37
CA MET A 643 -1.88 -19.89 -5.87
C MET A 643 -3.36 -20.30 -5.97
N GLU A 644 -4.28 -19.45 -5.51
CA GLU A 644 -5.73 -19.56 -5.65
C GLU A 644 -6.23 -19.08 -7.02
N PHE A 645 -6.95 -19.95 -7.74
CA PHE A 645 -7.55 -19.66 -9.06
C PHE A 645 -9.06 -19.96 -9.14
N GLY A 646 -9.72 -20.30 -8.03
CA GLY A 646 -11.12 -20.76 -8.03
C GLY A 646 -12.16 -19.72 -8.43
N ALA A 647 -11.78 -18.44 -8.55
CA ALA A 647 -12.69 -17.35 -8.91
C ALA A 647 -13.01 -17.32 -10.41
N VAL A 648 -14.27 -17.00 -10.75
CA VAL A 648 -14.67 -16.72 -12.14
C VAL A 648 -14.43 -15.23 -12.39
N SER A 649 -13.31 -14.91 -13.05
CA SER A 649 -12.88 -13.53 -13.26
C SER A 649 -12.49 -13.26 -14.72
N PRO A 650 -12.92 -12.14 -15.34
CA PRO A 650 -12.42 -11.73 -16.65
C PRO A 650 -10.90 -11.56 -16.68
N MET A 651 -10.29 -11.11 -15.57
CA MET A 651 -8.84 -11.00 -15.46
C MET A 651 -8.16 -12.37 -15.57
N PHE A 652 -8.71 -13.41 -14.96
CA PHE A 652 -8.19 -14.78 -15.10
C PHE A 652 -8.36 -15.33 -16.51
N THR A 653 -9.44 -14.95 -17.20
CA THR A 653 -9.65 -15.29 -18.61
C THR A 653 -8.54 -14.70 -19.49
N VAL A 654 -8.16 -13.44 -19.28
CA VAL A 654 -7.06 -12.79 -20.02
C VAL A 654 -5.72 -13.49 -19.74
N LEU A 655 -5.38 -13.70 -18.47
CA LEU A 655 -4.13 -14.37 -18.08
C LEU A 655 -4.02 -15.78 -18.67
N SER A 656 -5.09 -16.56 -18.53
CA SER A 656 -5.13 -17.94 -19.02
C SER A 656 -5.11 -17.98 -20.54
N SER A 657 -5.79 -17.07 -21.24
CA SER A 657 -5.75 -17.00 -22.71
C SER A 657 -4.34 -16.71 -23.21
N LEU A 658 -3.66 -15.76 -22.58
CA LEU A 658 -2.27 -15.42 -22.92
C LEU A 658 -1.32 -16.58 -22.62
N ALA A 659 -1.48 -17.26 -21.49
CA ALA A 659 -0.70 -18.44 -21.16
C ALA A 659 -0.90 -19.56 -22.20
N MET A 660 -2.16 -19.86 -22.58
CA MET A 660 -2.45 -20.88 -23.59
C MET A 660 -1.92 -20.49 -24.98
N LEU A 661 -2.01 -19.22 -25.35
CA LEU A 661 -1.46 -18.71 -26.61
C LEU A 661 0.04 -19.00 -26.71
N ASN A 662 0.81 -18.63 -25.69
CA ASN A 662 2.25 -18.87 -25.64
C ASN A 662 2.58 -20.37 -25.69
N LEU A 663 1.83 -21.19 -24.95
CA LEU A 663 2.01 -22.65 -24.97
C LEU A 663 1.74 -23.24 -26.35
N PHE A 664 0.66 -22.84 -27.02
CA PHE A 664 0.32 -23.32 -28.35
C PHE A 664 1.36 -22.88 -29.38
N CYS A 665 1.80 -21.62 -29.34
CA CYS A 665 2.84 -21.12 -30.23
C CYS A 665 4.14 -21.92 -30.10
N LEU A 666 4.61 -22.14 -28.87
CA LEU A 666 5.82 -22.92 -28.61
C LEU A 666 5.66 -24.39 -29.03
N SER A 667 4.53 -25.01 -28.69
CA SER A 667 4.28 -26.42 -29.01
C SER A 667 4.19 -26.67 -30.51
N LEU A 668 3.46 -25.81 -31.24
CA LEU A 668 3.32 -25.91 -32.70
C LEU A 668 4.66 -25.68 -33.41
N MET A 669 5.47 -24.73 -32.91
CA MET A 669 6.83 -24.51 -33.41
C MET A 669 7.70 -25.75 -33.22
N VAL A 670 7.70 -26.36 -32.03
CA VAL A 670 8.46 -27.60 -31.76
C VAL A 670 8.03 -28.73 -32.70
N VAL A 671 6.72 -28.91 -32.91
CA VAL A 671 6.21 -29.92 -33.88
C VAL A 671 6.70 -29.61 -35.29
N LYS A 672 6.70 -28.35 -35.72
CA LYS A 672 7.19 -27.93 -37.04
C LYS A 672 8.69 -28.24 -37.21
N VAL A 673 9.50 -27.95 -36.19
CA VAL A 673 10.95 -28.24 -36.17
C VAL A 673 11.22 -29.74 -36.25
N ILE A 674 10.53 -30.56 -35.45
CA ILE A 674 10.69 -32.02 -35.45
C ILE A 674 10.35 -32.59 -36.84
N ARG A 675 9.28 -32.11 -37.47
CA ARG A 675 8.88 -32.53 -38.82
C ARG A 675 9.86 -32.08 -39.91
N ALA A 676 10.51 -30.93 -39.73
CA ALA A 676 11.46 -30.36 -40.69
C ALA A 676 12.89 -30.91 -40.57
N GLY A 677 13.16 -31.80 -39.61
CA GLY A 677 14.41 -32.56 -39.56
C GLY A 677 15.59 -31.91 -38.81
N GLY A 678 15.37 -30.86 -38.00
CA GLY A 678 16.42 -30.32 -37.13
C GLY A 678 16.20 -28.89 -36.64
N LEU A 679 16.86 -28.54 -35.52
CA LEU A 679 16.73 -27.23 -34.84
C LEU A 679 17.76 -26.19 -35.35
N GLU A 680 18.77 -26.59 -36.12
CA GLU A 680 19.93 -25.74 -36.45
C GLU A 680 19.55 -24.41 -37.13
N SER A 681 18.64 -24.45 -38.12
CA SER A 681 18.21 -23.24 -38.85
C SER A 681 17.31 -22.31 -38.01
N VAL A 682 16.56 -22.88 -37.06
CA VAL A 682 15.63 -22.12 -36.19
C VAL A 682 16.36 -21.51 -34.99
N HIS A 683 17.38 -22.20 -34.46
CA HIS A 683 18.21 -21.65 -33.39
C HIS A 683 18.93 -20.38 -33.84
N GLU A 684 19.53 -20.39 -35.04
CA GLU A 684 20.29 -19.25 -35.54
C GLU A 684 19.43 -17.99 -35.75
N THR A 685 18.16 -18.17 -36.12
CA THR A 685 17.27 -17.06 -36.53
C THR A 685 16.24 -16.65 -35.48
N MET A 686 15.81 -17.56 -34.60
CA MET A 686 14.68 -17.35 -33.69
C MET A 686 15.04 -17.47 -32.21
N ALA A 687 16.33 -17.57 -31.85
CA ALA A 687 16.79 -17.82 -30.47
C ALA A 687 16.11 -16.94 -29.41
N LEU A 688 16.11 -15.61 -29.58
CA LEU A 688 15.50 -14.69 -28.60
C LEU A 688 13.97 -14.81 -28.53
N GLN A 689 13.30 -15.13 -29.63
CA GLN A 689 11.84 -15.37 -29.63
C GLN A 689 11.49 -16.67 -28.93
N ILE A 690 12.26 -17.72 -29.17
CA ILE A 690 12.10 -19.00 -28.47
C ILE A 690 12.36 -18.82 -26.98
N LEU A 691 13.42 -18.10 -26.62
CA LEU A 691 13.75 -17.79 -25.22
C LEU A 691 12.59 -17.03 -24.54
N LEU A 692 12.11 -15.95 -25.17
CA LEU A 692 11.01 -15.14 -24.65
C LEU A 692 9.74 -15.98 -24.47
N CYS A 693 9.32 -16.70 -25.50
CA CYS A 693 8.12 -17.55 -25.44
C CYS A 693 8.28 -18.67 -24.41
N GLY A 694 9.46 -19.29 -24.33
CA GLY A 694 9.81 -20.30 -23.33
C GLY A 694 9.70 -19.77 -21.91
N VAL A 695 10.27 -18.59 -21.64
CA VAL A 695 10.15 -17.92 -20.33
C VAL A 695 8.68 -17.61 -20.01
N LEU A 696 7.90 -17.13 -20.99
CA LEU A 696 6.46 -16.87 -20.82
C LEU A 696 5.67 -18.15 -20.54
N VAL A 697 6.04 -19.30 -21.12
CA VAL A 697 5.44 -20.58 -20.78
C VAL A 697 5.84 -20.99 -19.35
N LEU A 698 7.12 -20.92 -19.00
CA LEU A 698 7.62 -21.34 -17.69
C LEU A 698 7.04 -20.49 -16.55
N ILE A 699 6.93 -19.18 -16.72
CA ILE A 699 6.41 -18.27 -15.69
C ILE A 699 4.93 -18.54 -15.40
N ASN A 700 4.19 -19.01 -16.41
CA ASN A 700 2.76 -19.34 -16.35
C ASN A 700 2.46 -20.78 -15.93
N LEU A 701 3.46 -21.59 -15.52
CA LEU A 701 3.25 -22.96 -15.03
C LEU A 701 2.10 -23.11 -14.02
N PRO A 702 1.91 -22.20 -13.04
CA PRO A 702 0.78 -22.28 -12.11
C PRO A 702 -0.60 -22.23 -12.80
N LEU A 703 -0.74 -21.49 -13.90
CA LEU A 703 -2.00 -21.42 -14.65
C LEU A 703 -2.32 -22.73 -15.36
N TYR A 704 -1.33 -23.38 -15.99
CA TYR A 704 -1.53 -24.70 -16.60
C TYR A 704 -1.86 -25.77 -15.56
N ASN A 705 -1.16 -25.74 -14.42
CA ASN A 705 -1.44 -26.63 -13.31
C ASN A 705 -2.89 -26.47 -12.82
N ALA A 706 -3.32 -25.22 -12.61
CA ALA A 706 -4.69 -24.90 -12.21
C ALA A 706 -5.74 -25.27 -13.27
N ALA A 707 -5.44 -25.12 -14.55
CA ALA A 707 -6.37 -25.39 -15.64
C ALA A 707 -6.59 -26.89 -15.90
N PHE A 708 -5.55 -27.71 -15.79
CA PHE A 708 -5.59 -29.10 -16.29
C PHE A 708 -5.34 -30.18 -15.23
N PHE A 709 -4.60 -29.88 -14.17
CA PHE A 709 -4.07 -30.92 -13.27
C PHE A 709 -4.67 -30.86 -11.86
N ARG A 710 -5.03 -29.67 -11.36
CA ARG A 710 -5.58 -29.51 -10.01
C ARG A 710 -7.00 -30.06 -9.88
N LYS A 711 -7.25 -30.72 -8.75
CA LYS A 711 -8.55 -31.28 -8.36
C LYS A 711 -9.17 -30.59 -7.14
N ASP A 712 -8.40 -29.77 -6.44
CA ASP A 712 -8.87 -29.01 -5.27
C ASP A 712 -9.68 -27.75 -5.67
N LYS A 713 -10.28 -27.06 -4.70
CA LYS A 713 -11.13 -25.87 -4.91
C LYS A 713 -10.40 -24.69 -5.55
N GLY A 714 -9.07 -24.62 -5.45
CA GLY A 714 -8.27 -23.57 -6.07
C GLY A 714 -7.86 -23.85 -7.52
N ARG A 715 -8.44 -24.87 -8.16
CA ARG A 715 -8.34 -25.08 -9.61
C ARG A 715 -9.03 -23.97 -10.39
N MET A 716 -8.60 -23.76 -11.63
CA MET A 716 -9.27 -22.83 -12.54
C MET A 716 -10.66 -23.36 -12.90
N PRO A 717 -11.72 -22.53 -12.87
CA PRO A 717 -13.05 -22.94 -13.32
C PRO A 717 -13.04 -23.41 -14.78
N SER A 718 -13.72 -24.51 -15.08
CA SER A 718 -13.76 -25.08 -16.45
C SER A 718 -14.29 -24.08 -17.48
N SER A 719 -15.21 -23.20 -17.10
CA SER A 719 -15.72 -22.13 -17.96
C SER A 719 -14.63 -21.13 -18.36
N VAL A 720 -13.73 -20.77 -17.44
CA VAL A 720 -12.58 -19.89 -17.72
C VAL A 720 -11.57 -20.62 -18.59
N THR A 721 -11.26 -21.88 -18.27
CA THR A 721 -10.33 -22.71 -19.07
C THR A 721 -10.80 -22.86 -20.52
N LEU A 722 -12.07 -23.22 -20.73
CA LEU A 722 -12.64 -23.39 -22.08
C LEU A 722 -12.61 -22.08 -22.88
N LYS A 723 -13.06 -20.97 -22.29
CA LYS A 723 -12.98 -19.63 -22.93
C LYS A 723 -11.54 -19.30 -23.32
N SER A 724 -10.59 -19.58 -22.43
CA SER A 724 -9.18 -19.25 -22.64
C SER A 724 -8.54 -20.05 -23.78
N ILE A 725 -8.86 -21.35 -23.86
CA ILE A 725 -8.42 -22.21 -24.96
C ILE A 725 -9.02 -21.73 -26.28
N LEU A 726 -10.32 -21.44 -26.33
CA LEU A 726 -10.99 -20.98 -27.54
C LEU A 726 -10.39 -19.66 -28.04
N VAL A 727 -10.15 -18.69 -27.16
CA VAL A 727 -9.51 -17.41 -27.51
C VAL A 727 -8.09 -17.64 -28.05
N ALA A 728 -7.28 -18.46 -27.37
CA ALA A 728 -5.92 -18.74 -27.80
C ALA A 728 -5.86 -19.46 -29.15
N LEU A 729 -6.72 -20.47 -29.37
CA LEU A 729 -6.81 -21.20 -30.64
C LEU A 729 -7.28 -20.30 -31.78
N LEU A 730 -8.27 -19.43 -31.52
CA LEU A 730 -8.75 -18.46 -32.50
C LEU A 730 -7.61 -17.55 -32.95
N LEU A 731 -6.85 -16.97 -32.00
CA LEU A 731 -5.71 -16.10 -32.31
C LEU A 731 -4.61 -16.81 -33.09
N CYS A 732 -4.22 -18.02 -32.67
CA CYS A 732 -3.24 -18.84 -33.40
C CYS A 732 -3.71 -19.16 -34.81
N SER A 733 -4.98 -19.55 -34.96
CA SER A 733 -5.56 -19.93 -36.26
C SER A 733 -5.66 -18.73 -37.19
N CYS A 734 -6.25 -17.63 -36.72
CA CYS A 734 -6.34 -16.38 -37.50
C CYS A 734 -4.96 -15.92 -37.98
N TYR A 735 -3.93 -16.00 -37.14
CA TYR A 735 -2.57 -15.64 -37.55
C TYR A 735 -1.93 -16.63 -38.52
N ALA A 736 -2.23 -17.93 -38.41
CA ALA A 736 -1.74 -18.95 -39.33
C ALA A 736 -2.41 -18.88 -40.73
N PHE A 737 -3.64 -18.34 -40.81
CA PHE A 737 -4.37 -18.13 -42.07
C PHE A 737 -4.12 -16.77 -42.72
N LEU A 738 -3.70 -15.76 -41.97
CA LEU A 738 -3.07 -14.53 -42.46
C LEU A 738 -1.62 -14.81 -42.88
#